data_AF-A0ABD1R3M3-F1
#
_entry.id   AF-A0ABD1R3M3-F1
#
_cell.length_a   1.000
_cell.length_b   1.000
_cell.length_c   1.000
_cell.angle_alpha   90.00
_cell.angle_beta   90.00
_cell.angle_gamma   90.00
#
_symmetry.space_group_name_H-M   'P 1'
#
loop_
_entity.id
_entity.type
_entity.pdbx_description
1 polymer ?
#
loop_
_entity_poly.entity_id
_entity_poly.type
_entity_poly.pdbx_seq_one_letter_code
_entity_poly.pdbx_strand_id
1 'polypeptide(L)'
;MAKHNSIRVDSMNNIYNSLYARSTLFSFKKVVFAPIESDIISPMCATIISAPASAIVVCGVEVIAVGGHRSGVAKMNTMEGVVLKLPYSFRIIKPNPNRTNRTFRTVSLASASVTVASPDPILGPGSLGHLTRPDFPILHQEVNGKRLVYLDNAATSQKPTAVLRALQKYYEAWNSNVHRGIHFLSAKATDEYELARHKVANFINASDSREIVFTRNATEAINLVAYSWGLSNLKAGDEVILSIAEHHSAIVPWQFVAQKTGAILKFVSLTDNEVPDIGKLREMLSKKTKLVVVHHVSNVLASVLPINQIVSWAHDVGAKVLVDACQSVPHMVVDVKNLDADFLVASSHKMCGPTGIGFLYGKSELLSAMPPFLGGGEMIADVFLDHSTFAEPPSRFEAGTPAIGEAIGLGAAIDYLSGIGMQNIHDYEVELANYLYDSLQSVPKIRVYGPAPSQTVDRAALCSFNVEDVHPTDLATFLDQQHSIAIRSGHHCAQPLHRYLGINASARASLHFYNTKEDVDDFIRGLKDTRLPAARVSKTAFFGTLHQLNRLSSLFAVNVPKTKKTYCKSKECKKHTLHKVTQYKKGKDSLAAQGKRRYDRKQSGYGGQTKPVFHKKAKTTKKIVLRLQCQGCKHVSQHPIKRCKHFEIGGDKKGKGTSLF
;
A
#
# COMPACT_ATOMS: atom_id res chain seq x y z
N MET A 1 -43.43 48.26 -9.07
CA MET A 1 -43.82 48.68 -10.44
C MET A 1 -42.77 49.66 -10.97
N ALA A 2 -42.77 49.94 -12.29
CA ALA A 2 -41.98 50.94 -13.06
C ALA A 2 -40.74 51.61 -12.41
N LYS A 3 -39.52 51.49 -12.94
CA LYS A 3 -39.01 52.10 -14.19
C LYS A 3 -39.31 53.60 -14.36
N HIS A 4 -38.35 54.48 -14.05
CA HIS A 4 -37.44 55.09 -15.06
C HIS A 4 -36.63 56.26 -14.46
N ASN A 5 -35.36 56.36 -14.82
CA ASN A 5 -34.76 57.63 -15.28
C ASN A 5 -33.50 57.33 -16.13
N SER A 6 -33.03 58.30 -16.92
CA SER A 6 -32.13 58.00 -18.06
C SER A 6 -31.14 59.09 -18.41
N ILE A 7 -29.96 58.65 -18.90
CA ILE A 7 -28.98 59.39 -19.72
C ILE A 7 -28.21 60.52 -19.01
N ARG A 8 -26.90 60.31 -18.84
CA ARG A 8 -25.90 61.10 -19.59
C ARG A 8 -24.63 60.28 -19.83
N VAL A 9 -24.10 60.41 -21.04
CA VAL A 9 -22.80 59.87 -21.46
C VAL A 9 -21.86 61.07 -21.54
N ASP A 10 -20.70 60.99 -20.88
CA ASP A 10 -19.53 61.80 -21.22
C ASP A 10 -18.25 61.27 -20.53
N SER A 11 -17.09 61.80 -20.93
CA SER A 11 -15.76 61.52 -20.38
C SER A 11 -15.23 60.08 -20.44
N MET A 12 -15.22 59.47 -21.63
CA MET A 12 -14.07 58.63 -22.02
C MET A 12 -12.97 59.52 -22.60
N ASN A 13 -12.11 60.08 -21.75
CA ASN A 13 -10.81 60.65 -22.14
C ASN A 13 -9.93 60.90 -20.91
N ASN A 14 -8.63 60.61 -21.03
CA ASN A 14 -7.71 60.28 -19.93
C ASN A 14 -8.13 58.97 -19.21
N ILE A 15 -7.28 57.96 -19.02
CA ILE A 15 -5.81 57.92 -19.08
C ILE A 15 -5.35 56.98 -20.20
N TYR A 16 -5.24 57.51 -21.42
CA TYR A 16 -4.65 56.83 -22.58
C TYR A 16 -3.47 57.67 -23.09
N ASN A 17 -2.45 57.86 -22.24
CA ASN A 17 -1.14 58.43 -22.62
C ASN A 17 -0.11 58.31 -21.48
N SER A 18 0.50 57.13 -21.33
CA SER A 18 1.73 56.93 -20.56
C SER A 18 2.44 55.66 -21.05
N LEU A 19 3.78 55.69 -21.06
CA LEU A 19 4.66 54.55 -21.38
C LEU A 19 4.60 53.97 -22.82
N TYR A 20 4.50 54.83 -23.85
CA TYR A 20 4.86 54.46 -25.23
C TYR A 20 5.88 55.42 -25.86
N ALA A 21 7.07 55.54 -25.25
CA ALA A 21 8.16 56.39 -25.77
C ALA A 21 9.57 55.99 -25.30
N ARG A 22 10.10 54.82 -25.73
CA ARG A 22 11.55 54.54 -25.88
C ARG A 22 11.81 53.20 -26.57
N SER A 23 11.71 53.19 -27.89
CA SER A 23 12.06 52.07 -28.77
C SER A 23 13.52 52.14 -29.22
N THR A 24 14.32 51.10 -29.00
CA THR A 24 15.52 50.82 -29.80
C THR A 24 15.85 49.32 -29.80
N LEU A 25 15.85 48.75 -31.00
CA LEU A 25 16.36 47.44 -31.44
C LEU A 25 16.66 46.33 -30.41
N PHE A 26 15.96 45.19 -30.57
CA PHE A 26 16.64 43.90 -30.68
C PHE A 26 15.94 43.01 -31.72
N SER A 27 16.71 42.18 -32.44
CA SER A 27 16.26 41.51 -33.68
C SER A 27 15.62 40.14 -33.47
N PHE A 28 14.72 39.76 -34.38
CA PHE A 28 14.14 38.42 -34.46
C PHE A 28 15.23 37.34 -34.62
N LYS A 29 15.16 36.28 -33.81
CA LYS A 29 15.82 35.01 -34.11
C LYS A 29 14.80 33.90 -34.29
N LYS A 30 14.77 33.32 -35.50
CA LYS A 30 14.19 31.99 -35.74
C LYS A 30 14.94 30.99 -34.87
N VAL A 31 14.23 30.11 -34.17
CA VAL A 31 14.81 28.87 -33.63
C VAL A 31 14.77 27.86 -34.76
N VAL A 32 15.95 27.43 -35.20
CA VAL A 32 16.13 26.41 -36.25
C VAL A 32 16.65 25.14 -35.57
N PHE A 33 16.02 23.99 -35.83
CA PHE A 33 16.56 22.71 -35.43
C PHE A 33 17.80 22.38 -36.27
N ALA A 34 18.88 21.95 -35.61
CA ALA A 34 20.08 21.43 -36.26
C ALA A 34 20.30 19.97 -35.82
N PRO A 35 20.60 19.04 -36.75
CA PRO A 35 20.90 17.64 -36.42
C PRO A 35 22.33 17.48 -35.90
N ILE A 36 22.61 16.36 -35.25
CA ILE A 36 23.97 15.88 -34.94
C ILE A 36 24.05 14.39 -35.33
N GLU A 37 24.61 14.14 -36.50
CA GLU A 37 25.45 12.97 -36.77
C GLU A 37 26.90 13.36 -36.36
N SER A 38 27.87 12.47 -36.17
CA SER A 38 28.00 11.01 -36.35
C SER A 38 29.08 10.51 -35.38
N ASP A 39 29.20 9.20 -35.13
CA ASP A 39 30.46 8.63 -34.62
C ASP A 39 30.70 7.18 -35.11
N ILE A 40 31.97 6.75 -35.13
CA ILE A 40 32.47 5.75 -36.11
C ILE A 40 33.25 4.58 -35.47
N ILE A 41 32.83 3.35 -35.83
CA ILE A 41 33.58 2.07 -35.98
C ILE A 41 34.47 1.52 -34.81
N SER A 42 34.15 0.28 -34.41
CA SER A 42 34.98 -0.91 -34.02
C SER A 42 36.53 -0.80 -33.98
N PRO A 43 37.28 -1.63 -33.18
CA PRO A 43 37.20 -3.10 -33.33
C PRO A 43 37.58 -4.05 -32.14
N MET A 44 37.26 -5.34 -32.36
CA MET A 44 38.01 -6.58 -32.02
C MET A 44 38.11 -7.18 -30.58
N CYS A 45 37.74 -8.47 -30.50
CA CYS A 45 38.41 -9.61 -29.81
C CYS A 45 38.56 -9.68 -28.26
N ALA A 46 38.57 -10.86 -27.60
CA ALA A 46 38.14 -12.23 -27.98
C ALA A 46 38.09 -13.22 -26.77
N THR A 47 36.94 -13.91 -26.57
CA THR A 47 36.80 -15.28 -25.97
C THR A 47 37.28 -15.39 -24.48
N ILE A 48 37.26 -16.48 -23.65
CA ILE A 48 36.87 -17.93 -23.67
C ILE A 48 36.36 -18.34 -22.25
N ILE A 49 35.87 -19.60 -22.09
CA ILE A 49 35.57 -20.37 -20.84
C ILE A 49 34.22 -20.09 -20.15
N SER A 50 33.40 -21.07 -19.72
CA SER A 50 32.87 -22.32 -20.33
C SER A 50 31.78 -22.92 -19.40
N ALA A 51 30.75 -23.55 -19.98
CA ALA A 51 29.78 -24.43 -19.29
C ALA A 51 29.10 -25.35 -20.33
N PRO A 52 28.67 -26.58 -19.99
CA PRO A 52 28.36 -27.62 -20.98
C PRO A 52 26.93 -27.56 -21.57
N ALA A 53 26.73 -28.28 -22.68
CA ALA A 53 25.49 -28.30 -23.45
C ALA A 53 24.82 -29.69 -23.48
N SER A 54 23.49 -29.70 -23.61
CA SER A 54 22.63 -30.76 -24.18
C SER A 54 21.18 -30.26 -24.21
N ALA A 55 20.41 -30.33 -25.29
CA ALA A 55 20.75 -30.64 -26.68
C ALA A 55 19.81 -29.85 -27.62
N ILE A 56 20.21 -29.63 -28.87
CA ILE A 56 19.41 -28.97 -29.90
C ILE A 56 19.14 -29.97 -31.03
N VAL A 57 17.90 -30.02 -31.53
CA VAL A 57 17.60 -30.49 -32.89
C VAL A 57 16.93 -29.32 -33.63
N VAL A 58 17.42 -29.04 -34.84
CA VAL A 58 17.04 -27.88 -35.64
C VAL A 58 16.06 -28.30 -36.74
N CYS A 59 15.05 -27.47 -36.99
CA CYS A 59 14.53 -27.26 -38.34
C CYS A 59 13.92 -25.86 -38.42
N GLY A 60 14.39 -25.04 -39.35
CA GLY A 60 13.89 -23.68 -39.60
C GLY A 60 13.65 -23.47 -41.09
N VAL A 61 12.83 -22.47 -41.43
CA VAL A 61 12.61 -21.97 -42.78
C VAL A 61 12.60 -20.43 -42.73
N GLU A 62 12.96 -19.81 -43.85
CA GLU A 62 13.43 -18.42 -43.93
C GLU A 62 12.31 -17.35 -43.91
N VAL A 63 12.73 -16.11 -43.64
CA VAL A 63 11.92 -14.91 -43.81
C VAL A 63 12.03 -14.42 -45.26
N ILE A 64 10.91 -14.37 -45.98
CA ILE A 64 10.82 -13.69 -47.28
C ILE A 64 10.10 -12.35 -47.09
N ALA A 65 10.80 -11.26 -47.43
CA ALA A 65 10.22 -9.92 -47.46
C ALA A 65 9.61 -9.62 -48.84
N VAL A 66 8.48 -8.91 -48.87
CA VAL A 66 7.85 -8.43 -50.13
C VAL A 66 7.55 -6.94 -49.99
N GLY A 67 8.24 -6.12 -50.79
CA GLY A 67 7.90 -4.70 -50.98
C GLY A 67 6.73 -4.54 -51.95
N GLY A 68 5.85 -3.58 -51.71
CA GLY A 68 4.63 -3.37 -52.51
C GLY A 68 4.80 -2.40 -53.68
N HIS A 69 3.95 -2.55 -54.70
CA HIS A 69 3.65 -1.47 -55.65
C HIS A 69 2.16 -1.47 -56.07
N ARG A 70 1.77 -0.52 -56.92
CA ARG A 70 0.38 -0.03 -57.06
C ARG A 70 -0.44 -0.66 -58.18
N SER A 71 -1.76 -0.50 -58.02
CA SER A 71 -2.80 -0.32 -59.06
C SER A 71 -3.31 -1.53 -59.84
N GLY A 72 -4.63 -1.51 -60.12
CA GLY A 72 -5.36 -2.50 -60.91
C GLY A 72 -6.82 -2.60 -60.47
N VAL A 73 -7.78 -2.33 -61.36
CA VAL A 73 -9.23 -2.46 -61.11
C VAL A 73 -9.85 -3.34 -62.20
N ALA A 74 -10.38 -4.52 -61.85
CA ALA A 74 -11.42 -5.21 -62.63
C ALA A 74 -12.06 -6.40 -61.87
N LYS A 75 -13.40 -6.37 -61.80
CA LYS A 75 -14.42 -7.45 -61.92
C LYS A 75 -14.20 -8.87 -61.36
N MET A 76 -15.34 -9.43 -60.93
CA MET A 76 -15.58 -10.84 -60.60
C MET A 76 -15.24 -11.80 -61.75
N ASN A 77 -14.85 -13.03 -61.40
CA ASN A 77 -15.53 -14.23 -61.91
C ASN A 77 -15.37 -15.41 -60.93
N THR A 78 -16.29 -16.38 -61.02
CA THR A 78 -16.35 -17.58 -60.17
C THR A 78 -15.70 -18.78 -60.84
N MET A 79 -14.98 -19.63 -60.09
CA MET A 79 -15.15 -21.09 -60.19
C MET A 79 -14.50 -21.87 -59.03
N GLU A 80 -14.83 -23.17 -59.04
CA GLU A 80 -14.35 -24.31 -58.27
C GLU A 80 -12.84 -24.32 -57.92
N GLY A 81 -12.36 -25.05 -56.92
CA GLY A 81 -13.04 -25.96 -56.00
C GLY A 81 -12.24 -27.26 -55.78
N VAL A 82 -11.57 -27.40 -54.62
CA VAL A 82 -10.82 -28.62 -54.26
C VAL A 82 -11.15 -29.01 -52.81
N VAL A 83 -11.50 -30.29 -52.61
CA VAL A 83 -11.76 -30.89 -51.29
C VAL A 83 -10.79 -32.03 -51.06
N LEU A 84 -10.05 -32.00 -49.94
CA LEU A 84 -9.41 -33.19 -49.38
C LEU A 84 -9.77 -33.34 -47.90
N LYS A 85 -9.97 -34.60 -47.51
CA LYS A 85 -10.65 -35.03 -46.27
C LYS A 85 -9.69 -35.06 -45.08
N LEU A 86 -10.24 -34.95 -43.87
CA LEU A 86 -10.08 -35.87 -42.72
C LEU A 86 -11.16 -35.48 -41.65
N PRO A 87 -11.52 -36.35 -40.66
CA PRO A 87 -12.92 -36.79 -40.61
C PRO A 87 -13.63 -36.77 -39.23
N TYR A 88 -14.96 -36.98 -39.30
CA TYR A 88 -15.92 -37.23 -38.21
C TYR A 88 -16.20 -36.07 -37.22
N SER A 89 -17.39 -35.94 -36.61
CA SER A 89 -18.79 -36.13 -37.08
C SER A 89 -19.73 -35.90 -35.90
N PHE A 90 -20.56 -34.83 -35.91
CA PHE A 90 -21.78 -34.78 -35.09
C PHE A 90 -22.90 -34.06 -35.85
N ARG A 91 -24.11 -34.62 -35.80
CA ARG A 91 -25.29 -34.12 -36.51
C ARG A 91 -26.06 -33.10 -35.66
N ILE A 92 -26.41 -31.96 -36.25
CA ILE A 92 -27.47 -31.08 -35.74
C ILE A 92 -28.80 -31.53 -36.36
N ILE A 93 -29.80 -31.82 -35.53
CA ILE A 93 -31.16 -32.14 -35.97
C ILE A 93 -32.02 -30.88 -35.87
N LYS A 94 -32.69 -30.49 -36.96
CA LYS A 94 -33.71 -29.44 -36.95
C LYS A 94 -35.11 -30.05 -36.78
N PRO A 95 -35.93 -29.60 -35.82
CA PRO A 95 -37.36 -29.92 -35.79
C PRO A 95 -38.14 -29.21 -36.91
N ASN A 96 -39.26 -29.81 -37.31
CA ASN A 96 -40.14 -29.38 -38.40
C ASN A 96 -41.35 -28.57 -37.85
N PRO A 97 -41.66 -27.36 -38.36
CA PRO A 97 -42.78 -26.57 -37.84
C PRO A 97 -44.14 -26.99 -38.43
N ASN A 98 -44.96 -27.73 -37.66
CA ASN A 98 -46.42 -27.77 -37.86
C ASN A 98 -47.19 -28.55 -36.76
N ARG A 99 -47.85 -27.83 -35.83
CA ARG A 99 -49.22 -28.14 -35.34
C ARG A 99 -49.79 -27.03 -34.45
N THR A 100 -51.11 -26.96 -34.35
CA THR A 100 -51.89 -25.83 -33.81
C THR A 100 -52.79 -26.20 -32.62
N ASN A 101 -53.01 -25.21 -31.74
CA ASN A 101 -54.11 -24.99 -30.79
C ASN A 101 -54.96 -26.17 -30.27
N ARG A 102 -54.98 -26.35 -28.93
CA ARG A 102 -56.24 -26.25 -28.13
C ARG A 102 -56.04 -26.17 -26.60
N THR A 103 -56.44 -25.03 -26.05
CA THR A 103 -57.25 -24.83 -24.81
C THR A 103 -57.03 -25.67 -23.54
N PHE A 104 -56.69 -24.96 -22.45
CA PHE A 104 -57.16 -25.13 -21.05
C PHE A 104 -57.06 -26.48 -20.34
N ARG A 105 -56.20 -26.52 -19.30
CA ARG A 105 -56.64 -26.72 -17.90
C ARG A 105 -55.59 -26.18 -16.92
N THR A 106 -56.04 -25.41 -15.93
CA THR A 106 -55.23 -25.04 -14.76
C THR A 106 -55.12 -26.23 -13.82
N VAL A 107 -53.89 -26.64 -13.50
CA VAL A 107 -53.59 -27.64 -12.46
C VAL A 107 -52.49 -27.06 -11.58
N SER A 108 -52.75 -27.02 -10.27
CA SER A 108 -51.77 -26.57 -9.29
C SER A 108 -50.65 -27.60 -9.15
N LEU A 109 -49.50 -27.34 -9.76
CA LEU A 109 -48.28 -28.09 -9.52
C LEU A 109 -47.53 -27.48 -8.34
N ALA A 110 -47.50 -28.21 -7.21
CA ALA A 110 -46.59 -27.88 -6.12
C ALA A 110 -45.15 -27.99 -6.64
N SER A 111 -44.35 -26.94 -6.41
CA SER A 111 -42.94 -26.93 -6.79
C SER A 111 -42.14 -27.83 -5.85
N ALA A 112 -42.06 -29.13 -6.19
CA ALA A 112 -41.11 -30.04 -5.57
C ALA A 112 -39.70 -29.51 -5.86
N SER A 113 -39.08 -28.91 -4.85
CA SER A 113 -37.74 -28.34 -4.94
C SER A 113 -36.73 -29.47 -5.16
N VAL A 114 -36.32 -29.66 -6.40
CA VAL A 114 -35.20 -30.56 -6.73
C VAL A 114 -33.95 -29.94 -6.14
N THR A 115 -33.56 -30.43 -4.95
CA THR A 115 -32.27 -30.14 -4.34
C THR A 115 -31.20 -30.76 -5.23
N VAL A 116 -30.65 -29.96 -6.14
CA VAL A 116 -29.39 -30.27 -6.80
C VAL A 116 -28.32 -30.19 -5.72
N ALA A 117 -28.05 -31.33 -5.08
CA ALA A 117 -26.91 -31.48 -4.20
C ALA A 117 -25.66 -31.21 -5.05
N SER A 118 -24.98 -30.09 -4.80
CA SER A 118 -23.63 -29.90 -5.32
C SER A 118 -22.79 -31.08 -4.83
N PRO A 119 -22.03 -31.76 -5.69
CA PRO A 119 -21.15 -32.81 -5.22
C PRO A 119 -20.12 -32.19 -4.28
N ASP A 120 -20.09 -32.63 -3.03
CA ASP A 120 -19.03 -32.25 -2.09
C ASP A 120 -17.68 -32.51 -2.76
N PRO A 121 -16.76 -31.53 -2.80
CA PRO A 121 -15.45 -31.77 -3.36
C PRO A 121 -14.80 -32.88 -2.53
N ILE A 122 -14.29 -33.92 -3.20
CA ILE A 122 -13.58 -35.02 -2.53
C ILE A 122 -12.22 -34.47 -2.09
N LEU A 123 -12.21 -33.80 -0.94
CA LEU A 123 -11.03 -33.21 -0.34
C LEU A 123 -10.05 -34.33 0.02
N GLY A 124 -8.83 -34.24 -0.52
CA GLY A 124 -7.71 -35.03 -0.02
C GLY A 124 -7.41 -34.70 1.45
N PRO A 125 -6.69 -35.56 2.17
CA PRO A 125 -6.40 -35.36 3.59
C PRO A 125 -5.55 -34.10 3.82
N GLY A 126 -6.21 -33.01 4.24
CA GLY A 126 -5.61 -31.71 4.54
C GLY A 126 -6.65 -30.67 4.94
N SER A 127 -6.24 -29.66 5.72
CA SER A 127 -7.10 -28.51 6.06
C SER A 127 -7.26 -27.55 4.87
N LEU A 128 -8.18 -26.58 4.96
CA LEU A 128 -8.36 -25.55 3.93
C LEU A 128 -7.04 -24.83 3.56
N GLY A 129 -6.17 -24.58 4.54
CA GLY A 129 -4.83 -24.04 4.31
C GLY A 129 -3.92 -24.95 3.52
N HIS A 130 -3.92 -26.26 3.78
CA HIS A 130 -3.16 -27.24 3.00
C HIS A 130 -3.66 -27.34 1.55
N LEU A 131 -4.98 -27.24 1.36
CA LEU A 131 -5.65 -27.35 0.06
C LEU A 131 -5.44 -26.11 -0.82
N THR A 132 -5.46 -24.90 -0.23
CA THR A 132 -5.35 -23.64 -0.96
C THR A 132 -3.91 -23.14 -1.12
N ARG A 133 -2.99 -23.46 -0.21
CA ARG A 133 -1.58 -23.01 -0.27
C ARG A 133 -0.87 -23.27 -1.61
N PRO A 134 -1.11 -24.39 -2.35
CA PRO A 134 -0.56 -24.58 -3.70
C PRO A 134 -0.85 -23.45 -4.70
N ASP A 135 -1.98 -22.74 -4.58
CA ASP A 135 -2.31 -21.64 -5.48
C ASP A 135 -1.43 -20.40 -5.32
N PHE A 136 -0.75 -20.26 -4.17
CA PHE A 136 0.00 -19.07 -3.78
C PHE A 136 1.51 -19.29 -3.97
N PRO A 137 2.09 -19.04 -5.17
CA PRO A 137 3.48 -19.40 -5.49
C PRO A 137 4.49 -18.77 -4.54
N ILE A 138 4.19 -17.58 -3.99
CA ILE A 138 5.04 -16.87 -3.04
C ILE A 138 5.20 -17.59 -1.68
N LEU A 139 4.34 -18.55 -1.34
CA LEU A 139 4.43 -19.34 -0.10
C LEU A 139 5.31 -20.59 -0.21
N HIS A 140 5.88 -20.84 -1.40
CA HIS A 140 6.74 -21.99 -1.74
C HIS A 140 8.19 -21.53 -2.02
N GLN A 141 8.73 -20.71 -1.13
CA GLN A 141 10.11 -20.22 -1.20
C GLN A 141 10.81 -20.36 0.15
N GLU A 142 12.14 -20.42 0.11
CA GLU A 142 12.97 -20.20 1.28
C GLU A 142 13.37 -18.73 1.42
N VAL A 143 13.32 -18.23 2.64
CA VAL A 143 13.92 -16.96 3.06
C VAL A 143 14.94 -17.31 4.14
N ASN A 144 16.09 -16.64 4.19
CA ASN A 144 17.15 -16.87 5.22
C ASN A 144 17.56 -18.36 5.41
N GLY A 145 17.40 -19.22 4.40
CA GLY A 145 17.69 -20.66 4.45
C GLY A 145 16.63 -21.52 5.18
N LYS A 146 15.38 -21.06 5.26
CA LYS A 146 14.24 -21.80 5.84
C LYS A 146 12.93 -21.48 5.09
N ARG A 147 11.95 -22.39 5.18
CA ARG A 147 10.57 -22.22 4.69
C ARG A 147 9.97 -20.89 5.13
N LEU A 148 9.37 -20.13 4.22
CA LEU A 148 8.64 -18.91 4.56
C LEU A 148 7.34 -19.22 5.35
N VAL A 149 7.22 -18.59 6.52
CA VAL A 149 6.00 -18.58 7.34
C VAL A 149 5.44 -17.16 7.35
N TYR A 150 4.42 -16.89 6.53
CA TYR A 150 3.90 -15.53 6.32
C TYR A 150 2.68 -15.23 7.21
N LEU A 151 2.83 -14.31 8.17
CA LEU A 151 1.83 -14.00 9.21
C LEU A 151 1.57 -12.48 9.32
N ASP A 152 1.62 -11.74 8.21
CA ASP A 152 1.31 -10.29 8.16
C ASP A 152 0.14 -9.97 7.20
N ASN A 153 -0.76 -10.93 7.03
CA ASN A 153 -1.90 -10.86 6.12
C ASN A 153 -2.80 -9.64 6.37
N ALA A 154 -3.00 -9.24 7.64
CA ALA A 154 -3.76 -8.06 8.02
C ALA A 154 -3.05 -6.72 7.72
N ALA A 155 -1.86 -6.74 7.10
CA ALA A 155 -1.27 -5.61 6.38
C ALA A 155 -1.46 -5.76 4.86
N THR A 156 -1.17 -6.93 4.29
CA THR A 156 -1.52 -7.28 2.91
C THR A 156 -1.59 -8.81 2.74
N SER A 157 -2.57 -9.30 1.98
CA SER A 157 -2.63 -10.73 1.65
C SER A 157 -1.61 -11.09 0.56
N GLN A 158 -1.40 -12.39 0.39
CA GLN A 158 -0.80 -12.98 -0.81
C GLN A 158 -1.84 -13.18 -1.91
N LYS A 159 -1.38 -13.56 -3.10
CA LYS A 159 -2.16 -13.58 -4.35
C LYS A 159 -2.18 -14.99 -4.95
N PRO A 160 -3.37 -15.57 -5.25
CA PRO A 160 -3.45 -16.88 -5.87
C PRO A 160 -3.15 -16.78 -7.37
N THR A 161 -2.72 -17.88 -7.97
CA THR A 161 -2.32 -17.96 -9.37
C THR A 161 -3.45 -17.57 -10.34
N ALA A 162 -4.72 -17.76 -9.95
CA ALA A 162 -5.88 -17.29 -10.71
C ALA A 162 -5.88 -15.76 -10.91
N VAL A 163 -5.62 -14.99 -9.85
CA VAL A 163 -5.54 -13.52 -9.90
C VAL A 163 -4.35 -13.07 -10.76
N LEU A 164 -3.18 -13.67 -10.54
CA LEU A 164 -1.97 -13.33 -11.31
C LEU A 164 -2.17 -13.56 -12.82
N ARG A 165 -2.80 -14.69 -13.21
CA ARG A 165 -3.15 -15.00 -14.59
C ARG A 165 -4.22 -14.05 -15.16
N ALA A 166 -5.15 -13.54 -14.33
CA ALA A 166 -6.16 -12.58 -14.79
C ALA A 166 -5.53 -11.24 -15.19
N LEU A 167 -4.65 -10.68 -14.34
CA LEU A 167 -3.89 -9.47 -14.69
C LEU A 167 -2.99 -9.69 -15.91
N GLN A 168 -2.27 -10.81 -15.98
CA GLN A 168 -1.42 -11.14 -17.13
C GLN A 168 -2.23 -11.21 -18.43
N LYS A 169 -3.34 -11.96 -18.43
CA LYS A 169 -4.22 -12.14 -19.59
C LYS A 169 -4.88 -10.83 -20.04
N TYR A 170 -5.15 -9.90 -19.13
CA TYR A 170 -5.60 -8.55 -19.50
C TYR A 170 -4.52 -7.84 -20.33
N TYR A 171 -3.31 -7.68 -19.77
CA TYR A 171 -2.24 -6.92 -20.42
C TYR A 171 -1.73 -7.57 -21.72
N GLU A 172 -1.64 -8.89 -21.80
CA GLU A 172 -1.08 -9.59 -22.97
C GLU A 172 -2.05 -9.70 -24.15
N ALA A 173 -3.38 -9.66 -23.93
CA ALA A 173 -4.34 -10.02 -24.96
C ALA A 173 -5.43 -8.98 -25.29
N TRP A 174 -5.81 -8.06 -24.38
CA TRP A 174 -6.91 -7.11 -24.64
C TRP A 174 -6.88 -5.81 -23.82
N ASN A 175 -5.74 -5.41 -23.25
CA ASN A 175 -5.59 -4.11 -22.60
C ASN A 175 -5.91 -2.96 -23.55
N SER A 176 -6.82 -2.09 -23.13
CA SER A 176 -7.13 -0.81 -23.75
C SER A 176 -7.85 0.10 -22.74
N ASN A 177 -8.03 1.39 -23.07
CA ASN A 177 -8.84 2.28 -22.23
C ASN A 177 -10.33 1.90 -22.33
N VAL A 178 -11.11 2.23 -21.30
CA VAL A 178 -12.51 1.77 -21.13
C VAL A 178 -13.56 2.81 -21.56
N HIS A 179 -14.83 2.39 -21.54
CA HIS A 179 -16.06 3.13 -21.79
C HIS A 179 -16.25 3.64 -23.23
N ARG A 180 -15.38 4.52 -23.73
CA ARG A 180 -15.64 5.35 -24.91
C ARG A 180 -14.93 4.90 -26.20
N GLY A 181 -14.27 3.73 -26.20
CA GLY A 181 -13.63 3.16 -27.38
C GLY A 181 -14.51 2.12 -28.09
N ILE A 182 -14.77 2.36 -29.38
CA ILE A 182 -15.66 1.53 -30.23
C ILE A 182 -15.01 0.19 -30.66
N HIS A 183 -13.67 0.10 -30.65
CA HIS A 183 -12.97 -1.06 -31.17
C HIS A 183 -12.96 -2.25 -30.18
N PHE A 184 -12.89 -3.48 -30.72
CA PHE A 184 -13.00 -4.74 -29.99
C PHE A 184 -12.25 -4.80 -28.64
N LEU A 185 -10.98 -4.40 -28.59
CA LEU A 185 -10.19 -4.43 -27.36
C LEU A 185 -10.71 -3.47 -26.27
N SER A 186 -11.26 -2.31 -26.64
CA SER A 186 -11.82 -1.34 -25.67
C SER A 186 -13.21 -1.76 -25.20
N ALA A 187 -14.05 -2.29 -26.09
CA ALA A 187 -15.30 -2.94 -25.71
C ALA A 187 -15.02 -4.07 -24.68
N LYS A 188 -14.13 -5.01 -25.02
CA LYS A 188 -13.77 -6.12 -24.12
C LYS A 188 -13.15 -5.65 -22.79
N ALA A 189 -12.28 -4.63 -22.82
CA ALA A 189 -11.74 -4.05 -21.59
C ALA A 189 -12.84 -3.45 -20.70
N THR A 190 -13.86 -2.83 -21.30
CA THR A 190 -15.00 -2.23 -20.59
C THR A 190 -15.93 -3.30 -20.01
N ASP A 191 -16.27 -4.33 -20.79
CA ASP A 191 -17.12 -5.43 -20.36
C ASP A 191 -16.57 -6.12 -19.10
N GLU A 192 -15.27 -6.41 -19.07
CA GLU A 192 -14.60 -7.12 -17.98
C GLU A 192 -14.33 -6.20 -16.77
N TYR A 193 -14.16 -4.89 -16.99
CA TYR A 193 -14.04 -3.87 -15.93
C TYR A 193 -15.38 -3.68 -15.19
N GLU A 194 -16.48 -3.52 -15.92
CA GLU A 194 -17.81 -3.39 -15.32
C GLU A 194 -18.30 -4.73 -14.73
N LEU A 195 -17.95 -5.87 -15.34
CA LEU A 195 -18.16 -7.20 -14.72
C LEU A 195 -17.43 -7.31 -13.36
N ALA A 196 -16.24 -6.74 -13.21
CA ALA A 196 -15.57 -6.68 -11.91
C ALA A 196 -16.34 -5.82 -10.89
N ARG A 197 -16.98 -4.71 -11.33
CA ARG A 197 -17.88 -3.91 -10.48
C ARG A 197 -19.09 -4.73 -10.02
N HIS A 198 -19.73 -5.46 -10.93
CA HIS A 198 -20.82 -6.39 -10.59
C HIS A 198 -20.38 -7.49 -9.61
N LYS A 199 -19.16 -8.02 -9.74
CA LYS A 199 -18.59 -8.99 -8.79
C LYS A 199 -18.41 -8.39 -7.39
N VAL A 200 -17.87 -7.17 -7.28
CA VAL A 200 -17.77 -6.45 -5.99
C VAL A 200 -19.15 -6.23 -5.38
N ALA A 201 -20.12 -5.78 -6.17
CA ALA A 201 -21.50 -5.55 -5.71
C ALA A 201 -22.13 -6.83 -5.15
N ASN A 202 -22.06 -7.94 -5.89
CA ASN A 202 -22.61 -9.23 -5.48
C ASN A 202 -21.90 -9.79 -4.23
N PHE A 203 -20.57 -9.63 -4.14
CA PHE A 203 -19.75 -10.16 -3.03
C PHE A 203 -20.06 -9.53 -1.67
N ILE A 204 -20.59 -8.29 -1.66
CA ILE A 204 -21.05 -7.60 -0.43
C ILE A 204 -22.58 -7.50 -0.34
N ASN A 205 -23.31 -8.17 -1.22
CA ASN A 205 -24.77 -8.07 -1.40
C ASN A 205 -25.31 -6.63 -1.58
N ALA A 206 -24.63 -5.76 -2.35
CA ALA A 206 -25.15 -4.44 -2.74
C ALA A 206 -26.41 -4.55 -3.63
N SER A 207 -27.19 -3.48 -3.71
CA SER A 207 -28.47 -3.44 -4.46
C SER A 207 -28.25 -3.28 -5.96
N ASP A 208 -27.27 -2.46 -6.32
CA ASP A 208 -26.94 -2.07 -7.69
C ASP A 208 -25.41 -1.94 -7.80
N SER A 209 -24.82 -2.33 -8.93
CA SER A 209 -23.37 -2.15 -9.15
C SER A 209 -22.95 -0.69 -9.18
N ARG A 210 -23.89 0.23 -9.47
CA ARG A 210 -23.68 1.69 -9.40
C ARG A 210 -23.45 2.21 -7.97
N GLU A 211 -23.74 1.41 -6.94
CA GLU A 211 -23.39 1.72 -5.55
C GLU A 211 -21.90 1.48 -5.25
N ILE A 212 -21.15 0.89 -6.19
CA ILE A 212 -19.71 0.58 -6.06
C ILE A 212 -18.87 1.59 -6.86
N VAL A 213 -18.08 2.38 -6.13
CA VAL A 213 -17.07 3.28 -6.68
C VAL A 213 -15.67 2.70 -6.44
N PHE A 214 -14.89 2.52 -7.50
CA PHE A 214 -13.49 2.13 -7.42
C PHE A 214 -12.60 3.28 -6.98
N THR A 215 -11.62 2.97 -6.15
CA THR A 215 -10.60 3.89 -5.64
C THR A 215 -9.26 3.18 -5.53
N ARG A 216 -8.15 3.87 -5.25
CA ARG A 216 -6.83 3.23 -5.11
C ARG A 216 -6.69 2.33 -3.88
N ASN A 217 -7.55 2.52 -2.87
CA ASN A 217 -7.72 1.71 -1.64
C ASN A 217 -8.77 2.38 -0.73
N ALA A 218 -9.19 1.70 0.33
CA ALA A 218 -10.15 2.23 1.31
C ALA A 218 -9.77 3.57 1.96
N THR A 219 -8.47 3.93 2.03
CA THR A 219 -8.10 5.26 2.54
C THR A 219 -8.58 6.36 1.61
N GLU A 220 -8.53 6.13 0.30
CA GLU A 220 -9.11 7.06 -0.69
C GLU A 220 -10.64 7.03 -0.65
N ALA A 221 -11.26 5.86 -0.48
CA ALA A 221 -12.71 5.74 -0.26
C ALA A 221 -13.20 6.54 0.97
N ILE A 222 -12.52 6.47 2.11
CA ILE A 222 -12.86 7.29 3.29
C ILE A 222 -12.63 8.79 3.00
N ASN A 223 -11.58 9.15 2.26
CA ASN A 223 -11.37 10.55 1.87
C ASN A 223 -12.44 11.04 0.89
N LEU A 224 -12.95 10.21 -0.02
CA LEU A 224 -14.07 10.54 -0.90
C LEU A 224 -15.30 10.92 -0.06
N VAL A 225 -15.73 10.06 0.88
CA VAL A 225 -16.86 10.37 1.76
C VAL A 225 -16.57 11.60 2.63
N ALA A 226 -15.36 11.74 3.18
CA ALA A 226 -14.99 12.89 4.00
C ALA A 226 -15.01 14.24 3.24
N TYR A 227 -14.50 14.27 2.00
CA TYR A 227 -14.44 15.50 1.20
C TYR A 227 -15.76 15.81 0.48
N SER A 228 -16.43 14.81 -0.09
CA SER A 228 -17.69 15.00 -0.82
C SER A 228 -18.89 15.12 0.13
N TRP A 229 -19.17 14.08 0.91
CA TRP A 229 -20.29 14.09 1.85
C TRP A 229 -19.99 14.96 3.08
N GLY A 230 -18.83 14.78 3.70
CA GLY A 230 -18.48 15.39 4.99
C GLY A 230 -18.44 16.91 4.96
N LEU A 231 -17.72 17.51 4.00
CA LEU A 231 -17.65 18.98 3.86
C LEU A 231 -18.98 19.61 3.44
N SER A 232 -19.82 18.90 2.70
CA SER A 232 -21.13 19.38 2.26
C SER A 232 -22.16 19.33 3.38
N ASN A 233 -22.20 18.23 4.15
CA ASN A 233 -23.26 17.96 5.13
C ASN A 233 -22.95 18.50 6.52
N LEU A 234 -21.73 18.33 7.04
CA LEU A 234 -21.40 18.72 8.43
C LEU A 234 -21.29 20.24 8.60
N LYS A 235 -21.65 20.72 9.79
CA LYS A 235 -21.64 22.13 10.22
C LYS A 235 -20.99 22.28 11.61
N ALA A 236 -20.81 23.52 12.05
CA ALA A 236 -20.17 23.82 13.32
C ALA A 236 -21.00 23.27 14.51
N GLY A 237 -20.38 22.42 15.33
CA GLY A 237 -21.05 21.78 16.46
C GLY A 237 -21.85 20.51 16.14
N ASP A 238 -21.89 20.04 14.88
CA ASP A 238 -22.28 18.66 14.56
C ASP A 238 -21.24 17.68 15.11
N GLU A 239 -21.65 16.45 15.37
CA GLU A 239 -20.82 15.43 16.02
C GLU A 239 -20.55 14.24 15.09
N VAL A 240 -19.28 13.82 15.05
CA VAL A 240 -18.84 12.56 14.42
C VAL A 240 -18.32 11.64 15.52
N ILE A 241 -18.88 10.43 15.63
CA ILE A 241 -18.48 9.43 16.64
C ILE A 241 -17.52 8.41 16.01
N LEU A 242 -16.40 8.12 16.68
CA LEU A 242 -15.41 7.13 16.30
C LEU A 242 -15.02 6.25 17.51
N SER A 243 -14.33 5.13 17.29
CA SER A 243 -13.61 4.43 18.35
C SER A 243 -12.19 4.99 18.56
N ILE A 244 -11.63 4.87 19.77
CA ILE A 244 -10.17 5.03 19.95
C ILE A 244 -9.35 3.93 19.25
N ALA A 245 -9.99 2.82 18.88
CA ALA A 245 -9.40 1.70 18.15
C ALA A 245 -9.33 1.90 16.63
N GLU A 246 -9.81 3.03 16.09
CA GLU A 246 -9.83 3.27 14.66
C GLU A 246 -8.44 3.30 14.00
N HIS A 247 -8.41 2.80 12.77
CA HIS A 247 -7.26 2.90 11.88
C HIS A 247 -7.03 4.37 11.46
N HIS A 248 -5.78 4.78 11.23
CA HIS A 248 -5.41 6.17 10.89
C HIS A 248 -6.19 6.71 9.69
N SER A 249 -6.50 5.87 8.69
CA SER A 249 -7.34 6.22 7.54
C SER A 249 -8.78 6.56 7.91
N ALA A 250 -9.31 6.00 8.99
CA ALA A 250 -10.64 6.29 9.54
C ALA A 250 -10.63 7.44 10.57
N ILE A 251 -9.46 7.99 10.94
CA ILE A 251 -9.35 9.14 11.87
C ILE A 251 -8.98 10.44 11.14
N VAL A 252 -7.89 10.42 10.35
CA VAL A 252 -7.26 11.63 9.82
C VAL A 252 -8.14 12.43 8.84
N PRO A 253 -8.94 11.82 7.94
CA PRO A 253 -9.85 12.57 7.08
C PRO A 253 -10.90 13.35 7.88
N TRP A 254 -11.45 12.75 8.93
CA TRP A 254 -12.44 13.40 9.80
C TRP A 254 -11.82 14.48 10.69
N GLN A 255 -10.54 14.39 11.04
CA GLN A 255 -9.80 15.51 11.64
C GLN A 255 -9.71 16.70 10.68
N PHE A 256 -9.44 16.48 9.39
CA PHE A 256 -9.45 17.57 8.39
C PHE A 256 -10.84 18.15 8.14
N VAL A 257 -11.89 17.33 8.18
CA VAL A 257 -13.29 17.79 8.05
C VAL A 257 -13.71 18.62 9.27
N ALA A 258 -13.43 18.14 10.48
CA ALA A 258 -13.66 18.88 11.73
C ALA A 258 -12.97 20.26 11.72
N GLN A 259 -11.70 20.31 11.31
CA GLN A 259 -10.93 21.55 11.18
C GLN A 259 -11.49 22.55 10.16
N LYS A 260 -12.25 22.09 9.15
CA LYS A 260 -12.85 22.93 8.10
C LYS A 260 -14.30 23.33 8.39
N THR A 261 -15.06 22.47 9.07
CA THR A 261 -16.52 22.63 9.29
C THR A 261 -16.87 23.11 10.69
N GLY A 262 -15.98 22.94 11.67
CA GLY A 262 -16.28 23.12 13.10
C GLY A 262 -17.02 21.94 13.74
N ALA A 263 -17.13 20.80 13.04
CA ALA A 263 -17.67 19.57 13.62
C ALA A 263 -16.74 19.01 14.73
N ILE A 264 -17.33 18.31 15.69
CA ILE A 264 -16.65 17.77 16.88
C ILE A 264 -16.47 16.26 16.72
N LEU A 265 -15.24 15.77 16.93
CA LEU A 265 -14.96 14.34 16.98
C LEU A 265 -15.13 13.81 18.41
N LYS A 266 -16.05 12.87 18.61
CA LYS A 266 -16.22 12.09 19.84
C LYS A 266 -15.53 10.73 19.68
N PHE A 267 -14.87 10.25 20.73
CA PHE A 267 -14.16 8.97 20.72
C PHE A 267 -14.65 8.04 21.84
N VAL A 268 -15.18 6.90 21.44
CA VAL A 268 -15.63 5.80 22.31
C VAL A 268 -14.39 5.07 22.86
N SER A 269 -14.33 4.88 24.18
CA SER A 269 -13.24 4.16 24.86
C SER A 269 -13.34 2.64 24.66
N LEU A 270 -12.37 1.89 25.19
CA LEU A 270 -12.57 0.45 25.38
C LEU A 270 -13.33 0.17 26.68
N THR A 271 -13.86 -1.05 26.79
CA THR A 271 -14.20 -1.75 28.03
C THR A 271 -12.95 -2.43 28.62
N ASP A 272 -13.09 -3.06 29.79
CA ASP A 272 -12.02 -3.82 30.45
C ASP A 272 -11.55 -5.05 29.64
N ASN A 273 -12.40 -5.58 28.75
CA ASN A 273 -12.07 -6.67 27.82
C ASN A 273 -11.34 -6.18 26.54
N GLU A 274 -10.82 -4.95 26.55
CA GLU A 274 -10.14 -4.29 25.44
C GLU A 274 -10.95 -4.23 24.12
N VAL A 275 -12.30 -4.19 24.19
CA VAL A 275 -13.19 -3.96 23.03
C VAL A 275 -13.84 -2.58 23.09
N PRO A 276 -14.15 -1.90 21.97
CA PRO A 276 -14.86 -0.63 21.98
C PRO A 276 -16.21 -0.71 22.72
N ASP A 277 -16.48 0.27 23.59
CA ASP A 277 -17.65 0.27 24.44
C ASP A 277 -18.92 0.70 23.67
N ILE A 278 -19.65 -0.27 23.12
CA ILE A 278 -20.88 -0.04 22.37
C ILE A 278 -22.02 0.55 23.24
N GLY A 279 -21.97 0.39 24.56
CA GLY A 279 -22.89 1.04 25.49
C GLY A 279 -22.64 2.55 25.52
N LYS A 280 -21.38 2.95 25.76
CA LYS A 280 -20.96 4.35 25.68
C LYS A 280 -21.13 4.94 24.27
N LEU A 281 -20.97 4.14 23.21
CA LEU A 281 -21.31 4.58 21.85
C LEU A 281 -22.77 5.01 21.77
N ARG A 282 -23.69 4.15 22.26
CA ARG A 282 -25.13 4.42 22.29
C ARG A 282 -25.48 5.65 23.13
N GLU A 283 -24.83 5.83 24.28
CA GLU A 283 -24.99 7.01 25.16
C GLU A 283 -24.45 8.31 24.53
N MET A 284 -23.44 8.22 23.64
CA MET A 284 -22.88 9.39 22.95
C MET A 284 -23.74 9.92 21.80
N LEU A 285 -24.68 9.11 21.29
CA LEU A 285 -25.58 9.46 20.19
C LEU A 285 -26.53 10.59 20.61
N SER A 286 -26.69 11.58 19.73
CA SER A 286 -27.59 12.70 19.96
C SER A 286 -28.11 13.27 18.63
N LYS A 287 -29.07 14.19 18.68
CA LYS A 287 -29.54 14.92 17.48
C LYS A 287 -28.44 15.76 16.78
N LYS A 288 -27.29 15.98 17.45
CA LYS A 288 -26.08 16.57 16.85
C LYS A 288 -25.21 15.55 16.12
N THR A 289 -25.32 14.26 16.44
CA THR A 289 -24.59 13.23 15.71
C THR A 289 -25.09 13.19 14.28
N LYS A 290 -24.16 13.30 13.32
CA LYS A 290 -24.43 13.21 11.89
C LYS A 290 -23.72 12.05 11.22
N LEU A 291 -22.64 11.56 11.82
CA LEU A 291 -21.90 10.42 11.30
C LEU A 291 -21.32 9.56 12.44
N VAL A 292 -21.38 8.24 12.28
CA VAL A 292 -20.60 7.27 13.04
C VAL A 292 -19.59 6.63 12.08
N VAL A 293 -18.31 6.56 12.49
CA VAL A 293 -17.21 6.01 11.68
C VAL A 293 -16.53 4.93 12.52
N VAL A 294 -16.74 3.66 12.16
CA VAL A 294 -16.26 2.52 12.94
C VAL A 294 -15.72 1.41 12.05
N HIS A 295 -14.70 0.71 12.53
CA HIS A 295 -14.28 -0.57 11.96
C HIS A 295 -15.35 -1.65 12.16
N HIS A 296 -15.54 -2.52 11.17
CA HIS A 296 -16.28 -3.77 11.37
C HIS A 296 -15.47 -4.74 12.24
N VAL A 297 -14.15 -4.79 12.00
CA VAL A 297 -13.20 -5.69 12.67
C VAL A 297 -11.89 -4.93 12.92
N SER A 298 -11.39 -4.95 14.16
CA SER A 298 -10.20 -4.18 14.54
C SER A 298 -8.90 -4.80 13.99
N ASN A 299 -8.07 -4.01 13.31
CA ASN A 299 -6.80 -4.48 12.75
C ASN A 299 -5.68 -4.74 13.78
N VAL A 300 -5.98 -4.56 15.07
CA VAL A 300 -5.09 -4.72 16.23
C VAL A 300 -5.74 -5.63 17.28
N LEU A 301 -6.95 -5.28 17.73
CA LEU A 301 -7.66 -6.00 18.79
C LEU A 301 -8.32 -7.29 18.27
N ALA A 302 -8.47 -7.43 16.95
CA ALA A 302 -9.21 -8.50 16.27
C ALA A 302 -10.71 -8.62 16.63
N SER A 303 -11.23 -7.76 17.51
CA SER A 303 -12.63 -7.68 17.91
C SER A 303 -13.54 -7.27 16.76
N VAL A 304 -14.69 -7.95 16.64
CA VAL A 304 -15.80 -7.59 15.74
C VAL A 304 -16.72 -6.58 16.46
N LEU A 305 -17.32 -5.64 15.72
CA LEU A 305 -18.37 -4.76 16.24
C LEU A 305 -19.76 -5.14 15.69
N PRO A 306 -20.84 -5.04 16.49
CA PRO A 306 -22.21 -5.38 16.06
C PRO A 306 -22.80 -4.26 15.20
N ILE A 307 -22.34 -4.17 13.94
CA ILE A 307 -22.65 -3.05 13.04
C ILE A 307 -24.15 -2.82 12.88
N ASN A 308 -24.99 -3.84 12.73
CA ASN A 308 -26.46 -3.66 12.58
C ASN A 308 -27.08 -2.88 13.75
N GLN A 309 -26.60 -3.10 14.98
CA GLN A 309 -27.09 -2.38 16.17
C GLN A 309 -26.61 -0.92 16.16
N ILE A 310 -25.34 -0.70 15.79
CA ILE A 310 -24.74 0.64 15.68
C ILE A 310 -25.45 1.46 14.57
N VAL A 311 -25.79 0.83 13.44
CA VAL A 311 -26.54 1.43 12.34
C VAL A 311 -27.95 1.80 12.77
N SER A 312 -28.69 0.87 13.38
CA SER A 312 -30.04 1.13 13.91
C SER A 312 -30.05 2.35 14.85
N TRP A 313 -29.18 2.39 15.87
CA TRP A 313 -29.15 3.51 16.82
C TRP A 313 -28.67 4.83 16.19
N ALA A 314 -27.79 4.77 15.19
CA ALA A 314 -27.37 5.96 14.44
C ALA A 314 -28.52 6.52 13.59
N HIS A 315 -29.29 5.66 12.94
CA HIS A 315 -30.45 6.05 12.14
C HIS A 315 -31.60 6.60 13.01
N ASP A 316 -31.81 6.07 14.22
CA ASP A 316 -32.77 6.60 15.20
C ASP A 316 -32.55 8.10 15.52
N VAL A 317 -31.30 8.59 15.44
CA VAL A 317 -30.95 10.02 15.64
C VAL A 317 -30.75 10.79 14.33
N GLY A 318 -30.93 10.15 13.17
CA GLY A 318 -30.72 10.74 11.84
C GLY A 318 -29.25 10.90 11.45
N ALA A 319 -28.34 10.16 12.09
CA ALA A 319 -26.94 10.07 11.68
C ALA A 319 -26.74 9.04 10.57
N LYS A 320 -25.60 9.11 9.89
CA LYS A 320 -25.15 8.14 8.88
C LYS A 320 -24.02 7.26 9.43
N VAL A 321 -23.76 6.10 8.83
CA VAL A 321 -22.67 5.19 9.27
C VAL A 321 -21.71 4.85 8.15
N LEU A 322 -20.41 5.06 8.39
CA LEU A 322 -19.30 4.57 7.56
C LEU A 322 -18.60 3.41 8.26
N VAL A 323 -18.60 2.25 7.61
CA VAL A 323 -17.97 1.01 8.10
C VAL A 323 -16.60 0.80 7.43
N ASP A 324 -15.50 0.82 8.19
CA ASP A 324 -14.20 0.31 7.71
C ASP A 324 -14.20 -1.21 7.79
N ALA A 325 -14.46 -1.83 6.64
CA ALA A 325 -14.61 -3.27 6.48
C ALA A 325 -13.31 -3.95 5.98
N CYS A 326 -12.17 -3.25 6.04
CA CYS A 326 -10.87 -3.73 5.57
C CYS A 326 -10.30 -4.95 6.32
N GLN A 327 -10.98 -5.47 7.34
CA GLN A 327 -10.64 -6.72 8.03
C GLN A 327 -11.87 -7.65 8.18
N SER A 328 -13.00 -7.35 7.54
CA SER A 328 -14.16 -8.26 7.46
C SER A 328 -14.35 -8.80 6.04
N VAL A 329 -14.34 -7.93 5.02
CA VAL A 329 -14.51 -8.32 3.60
C VAL A 329 -13.54 -9.44 3.13
N PRO A 330 -12.29 -9.55 3.62
CA PRO A 330 -11.43 -10.69 3.28
C PRO A 330 -11.69 -11.97 4.07
N HIS A 331 -12.42 -11.92 5.19
CA HIS A 331 -12.35 -12.91 6.27
C HIS A 331 -13.72 -13.45 6.76
N MET A 332 -14.83 -12.86 6.31
CA MET A 332 -16.20 -13.26 6.66
C MET A 332 -17.19 -12.81 5.59
N VAL A 333 -18.41 -13.34 5.62
CA VAL A 333 -19.53 -12.83 4.82
C VAL A 333 -19.85 -11.39 5.24
N VAL A 334 -20.07 -10.51 4.27
CA VAL A 334 -20.51 -9.12 4.48
C VAL A 334 -21.74 -8.89 3.61
N ASP A 335 -22.82 -8.40 4.20
CA ASP A 335 -24.08 -8.10 3.51
C ASP A 335 -24.50 -6.67 3.84
N VAL A 336 -24.29 -5.73 2.91
CA VAL A 336 -24.58 -4.30 3.15
C VAL A 336 -26.06 -3.99 3.33
N LYS A 337 -26.97 -4.83 2.81
CA LYS A 337 -28.42 -4.67 3.02
C LYS A 337 -28.83 -5.10 4.42
N ASN A 338 -28.28 -6.21 4.91
CA ASN A 338 -28.52 -6.67 6.27
C ASN A 338 -27.83 -5.77 7.32
N LEU A 339 -26.62 -5.27 7.04
CA LEU A 339 -25.95 -4.27 7.86
C LEU A 339 -26.67 -2.91 7.85
N ASP A 340 -27.41 -2.62 6.77
CA ASP A 340 -28.01 -1.33 6.38
C ASP A 340 -27.06 -0.11 6.44
N ALA A 341 -25.75 -0.35 6.36
CA ALA A 341 -24.72 0.69 6.44
C ALA A 341 -24.83 1.69 5.29
N ASP A 342 -24.68 2.99 5.58
CA ASP A 342 -24.77 4.04 4.57
C ASP A 342 -23.56 4.07 3.62
N PHE A 343 -22.38 3.77 4.17
CA PHE A 343 -21.12 3.64 3.45
C PHE A 343 -20.30 2.46 4.00
N LEU A 344 -19.61 1.73 3.13
CA LEU A 344 -18.67 0.66 3.51
C LEU A 344 -17.42 0.74 2.64
N VAL A 345 -16.23 0.50 3.21
CA VAL A 345 -14.96 0.60 2.48
C VAL A 345 -14.08 -0.65 2.63
N ALA A 346 -13.40 -1.04 1.55
CA ALA A 346 -12.46 -2.17 1.54
C ALA A 346 -11.28 -1.96 0.57
N SER A 347 -10.24 -2.79 0.70
CA SER A 347 -8.99 -2.69 -0.07
C SER A 347 -8.60 -4.03 -0.69
N SER A 348 -8.48 -4.08 -2.02
CA SER A 348 -8.22 -5.31 -2.81
C SER A 348 -7.00 -6.09 -2.33
N HIS A 349 -5.93 -5.38 -1.97
CA HIS A 349 -4.68 -5.99 -1.54
C HIS A 349 -4.76 -6.82 -0.24
N LYS A 350 -5.85 -6.75 0.52
CA LYS A 350 -6.11 -7.62 1.68
C LYS A 350 -6.98 -8.83 1.39
N MET A 351 -7.67 -8.86 0.24
CA MET A 351 -8.64 -9.90 -0.15
C MET A 351 -8.18 -10.62 -1.43
N CYS A 352 -6.96 -11.16 -1.41
CA CYS A 352 -6.30 -11.85 -2.54
C CYS A 352 -6.07 -11.04 -3.84
N GLY A 353 -6.69 -9.88 -4.01
CA GLY A 353 -6.57 -9.02 -5.18
C GLY A 353 -5.32 -8.12 -5.19
N PRO A 354 -5.07 -7.39 -6.29
CA PRO A 354 -3.87 -6.58 -6.49
C PRO A 354 -3.78 -5.35 -5.57
N THR A 355 -2.57 -4.77 -5.49
CA THR A 355 -2.39 -3.41 -4.96
C THR A 355 -2.84 -2.36 -5.99
N GLY A 356 -3.07 -1.13 -5.55
CA GLY A 356 -3.50 -0.04 -6.44
C GLY A 356 -5.01 0.10 -6.62
N ILE A 357 -5.82 -0.80 -6.03
CA ILE A 357 -7.29 -0.67 -6.02
C ILE A 357 -7.95 -1.07 -4.68
N GLY A 358 -9.14 -0.53 -4.45
CA GLY A 358 -10.13 -0.84 -3.43
C GLY A 358 -11.47 -0.22 -3.83
N PHE A 359 -12.46 -0.22 -2.94
CA PHE A 359 -13.79 0.31 -3.26
C PHE A 359 -14.45 1.05 -2.09
N LEU A 360 -15.33 1.97 -2.47
CA LEU A 360 -16.41 2.51 -1.66
C LEU A 360 -17.71 1.83 -2.11
N TYR A 361 -18.45 1.25 -1.18
CA TYR A 361 -19.90 1.12 -1.28
C TYR A 361 -20.55 2.35 -0.64
N GLY A 362 -21.60 2.87 -1.27
CA GLY A 362 -22.50 3.83 -0.64
C GLY A 362 -23.91 3.72 -1.21
N LYS A 363 -24.94 3.88 -0.37
CA LYS A 363 -26.34 3.81 -0.80
C LYS A 363 -26.62 4.77 -1.95
N SER A 364 -27.37 4.30 -2.95
CA SER A 364 -27.57 4.99 -4.23
C SER A 364 -28.02 6.45 -4.10
N GLU A 365 -28.93 6.76 -3.17
CA GLU A 365 -29.43 8.10 -2.91
C GLU A 365 -28.37 9.03 -2.28
N LEU A 366 -27.45 8.49 -1.49
CA LEU A 366 -26.36 9.26 -0.89
C LEU A 366 -25.27 9.59 -1.92
N LEU A 367 -24.89 8.63 -2.76
CA LEU A 367 -23.97 8.87 -3.87
C LEU A 367 -24.56 9.87 -4.88
N SER A 368 -25.86 9.81 -5.14
CA SER A 368 -26.55 10.74 -6.04
C SER A 368 -26.65 12.15 -5.47
N ALA A 369 -26.77 12.30 -4.14
CA ALA A 369 -26.72 13.59 -3.44
C ALA A 369 -25.30 14.15 -3.23
N MET A 370 -24.26 13.33 -3.44
CA MET A 370 -22.87 13.68 -3.21
C MET A 370 -22.25 14.42 -4.42
N PRO A 371 -21.60 15.59 -4.21
CA PRO A 371 -20.87 16.29 -5.26
C PRO A 371 -19.55 15.58 -5.61
N PRO A 372 -18.96 15.81 -6.81
CA PRO A 372 -17.68 15.21 -7.18
C PRO A 372 -16.55 15.44 -6.18
N PHE A 373 -15.68 14.45 -6.02
CA PHE A 373 -14.47 14.53 -5.18
C PHE A 373 -13.21 14.90 -5.98
N LEU A 374 -12.99 14.20 -7.10
CA LEU A 374 -11.94 14.49 -8.07
C LEU A 374 -12.59 14.95 -9.38
N GLY A 375 -11.97 15.89 -10.08
CA GLY A 375 -12.44 16.39 -11.38
C GLY A 375 -11.45 16.04 -12.49
N GLY A 376 -11.96 15.66 -13.66
CA GLY A 376 -11.13 15.26 -14.80
C GLY A 376 -11.95 14.66 -15.95
N GLY A 377 -11.31 13.80 -16.75
CA GLY A 377 -12.00 12.97 -17.75
C GLY A 377 -12.90 11.91 -17.10
N GLU A 378 -13.70 11.24 -17.93
CA GLU A 378 -14.71 10.19 -17.63
C GLU A 378 -15.83 10.55 -16.61
N MET A 379 -15.59 11.40 -15.62
CA MET A 379 -16.56 11.78 -14.57
C MET A 379 -17.52 12.92 -14.94
N ILE A 380 -17.27 13.57 -16.08
CA ILE A 380 -18.11 14.63 -16.65
C ILE A 380 -19.24 14.07 -17.53
N ALA A 381 -20.29 14.85 -17.73
CA ALA A 381 -21.21 14.68 -18.85
C ALA A 381 -20.78 15.60 -20.00
N ASP A 382 -20.80 16.92 -19.77
CA ASP A 382 -20.37 17.97 -20.69
C ASP A 382 -19.31 18.88 -20.06
N VAL A 383 -18.47 19.49 -20.89
CA VAL A 383 -17.45 20.46 -20.48
C VAL A 383 -17.50 21.69 -21.38
N PHE A 384 -17.69 22.85 -20.76
CA PHE A 384 -17.66 24.16 -21.41
C PHE A 384 -16.42 24.94 -20.95
N LEU A 385 -16.25 26.19 -21.43
CA LEU A 385 -15.09 27.02 -21.06
C LEU A 385 -15.21 27.65 -19.66
N ASP A 386 -16.43 27.71 -19.12
CA ASP A 386 -16.79 28.38 -17.86
C ASP A 386 -17.34 27.42 -16.79
N HIS A 387 -17.91 26.28 -17.18
CA HIS A 387 -18.47 25.27 -16.28
C HIS A 387 -18.43 23.84 -16.86
N SER A 388 -18.86 22.86 -16.07
CA SER A 388 -19.02 21.46 -16.49
C SER A 388 -20.28 20.87 -15.85
N THR A 389 -20.89 19.90 -16.52
CA THR A 389 -21.91 19.01 -15.94
C THR A 389 -21.25 17.67 -15.58
N PHE A 390 -21.82 16.95 -14.62
CA PHE A 390 -21.22 15.72 -14.08
C PHE A 390 -22.06 14.49 -14.42
N ALA A 391 -21.40 13.35 -14.57
CA ALA A 391 -22.08 12.07 -14.70
C ALA A 391 -22.82 11.70 -13.39
N GLU A 392 -23.66 10.67 -13.46
CA GLU A 392 -24.21 10.03 -12.26
C GLU A 392 -23.20 9.08 -11.60
N PRO A 393 -23.45 8.62 -10.36
CA PRO A 393 -22.69 7.54 -9.75
C PRO A 393 -22.75 6.24 -10.58
N PRO A 394 -21.65 5.46 -10.63
CA PRO A 394 -20.41 5.64 -9.90
C PRO A 394 -19.43 6.59 -10.61
N SER A 395 -19.59 6.79 -11.92
CA SER A 395 -18.66 7.53 -12.80
C SER A 395 -18.35 8.95 -12.33
N ARG A 396 -19.31 9.64 -11.68
CA ARG A 396 -19.11 10.94 -10.99
C ARG A 396 -17.85 11.03 -10.12
N PHE A 397 -17.38 9.89 -9.59
CA PHE A 397 -16.26 9.80 -8.67
C PHE A 397 -14.99 9.15 -9.27
N GLU A 398 -15.08 8.59 -10.48
CA GLU A 398 -14.00 7.87 -11.16
C GLU A 398 -13.34 8.77 -12.20
N ALA A 399 -12.56 9.74 -11.71
CA ALA A 399 -11.95 10.79 -12.55
C ALA A 399 -10.69 10.30 -13.29
N GLY A 400 -10.75 10.27 -14.62
CA GLY A 400 -9.68 9.85 -15.52
C GLY A 400 -9.63 8.33 -15.76
N THR A 401 -8.62 7.85 -16.48
CA THR A 401 -8.44 6.40 -16.73
C THR A 401 -8.26 5.64 -15.41
N PRO A 402 -9.12 4.64 -15.11
CA PRO A 402 -9.06 3.91 -13.85
C PRO A 402 -7.97 2.83 -13.85
N ALA A 403 -7.81 2.15 -12.71
CA ALA A 403 -6.93 0.99 -12.55
C ALA A 403 -7.60 -0.27 -13.15
N ILE A 404 -7.69 -0.33 -14.49
CA ILE A 404 -8.50 -1.30 -15.25
C ILE A 404 -8.09 -2.74 -14.98
N GLY A 405 -6.79 -3.04 -15.14
CA GLY A 405 -6.24 -4.39 -14.90
C GLY A 405 -6.34 -4.80 -13.44
N GLU A 406 -6.23 -3.85 -12.52
CA GLU A 406 -6.36 -4.06 -11.09
C GLU A 406 -7.81 -4.37 -10.68
N ALA A 407 -8.80 -3.73 -11.32
CA ALA A 407 -10.22 -4.04 -11.12
C ALA A 407 -10.56 -5.45 -11.61
N ILE A 408 -10.11 -5.83 -12.81
CA ILE A 408 -10.24 -7.19 -13.35
C ILE A 408 -9.56 -8.21 -12.42
N GLY A 409 -8.38 -7.87 -11.87
CA GLY A 409 -7.68 -8.67 -10.86
C GLY A 409 -8.42 -8.79 -9.52
N LEU A 410 -9.14 -7.75 -9.08
CA LEU A 410 -10.04 -7.81 -7.92
C LEU A 410 -11.26 -8.69 -8.21
N GLY A 411 -11.85 -8.59 -9.40
CA GLY A 411 -12.93 -9.48 -9.84
C GLY A 411 -12.51 -10.96 -9.79
N ALA A 412 -11.32 -11.29 -10.31
CA ALA A 412 -10.75 -12.64 -10.22
C ALA A 412 -10.42 -13.09 -8.80
N ALA A 413 -10.13 -12.16 -7.87
CA ALA A 413 -9.91 -12.48 -6.47
C ALA A 413 -11.24 -12.80 -5.76
N ILE A 414 -12.30 -12.05 -6.09
CA ILE A 414 -13.66 -12.32 -5.63
C ILE A 414 -14.17 -13.67 -6.17
N ASP A 415 -13.93 -14.00 -7.44
CA ASP A 415 -14.27 -15.32 -7.99
C ASP A 415 -13.59 -16.45 -7.19
N TYR A 416 -12.30 -16.28 -6.86
CA TYR A 416 -11.52 -17.26 -6.10
C TYR A 416 -12.03 -17.43 -4.66
N LEU A 417 -12.25 -16.32 -3.93
CA LEU A 417 -12.79 -16.35 -2.57
C LEU A 417 -14.22 -16.92 -2.52
N SER A 418 -15.06 -16.57 -3.50
CA SER A 418 -16.42 -17.09 -3.63
C SER A 418 -16.45 -18.58 -3.99
N GLY A 419 -15.47 -19.05 -4.78
CA GLY A 419 -15.31 -20.46 -5.14
C GLY A 419 -14.85 -21.36 -3.98
N ILE A 420 -14.13 -20.80 -2.99
CA ILE A 420 -13.89 -21.48 -1.70
C ILE A 420 -15.13 -21.40 -0.80
N GLY A 421 -15.84 -20.27 -0.85
CA GLY A 421 -16.98 -19.95 0.00
C GLY A 421 -16.55 -19.18 1.25
N MET A 422 -17.09 -17.97 1.43
CA MET A 422 -16.70 -17.07 2.53
C MET A 422 -17.01 -17.61 3.92
N GLN A 423 -18.01 -18.49 4.07
CA GLN A 423 -18.27 -19.18 5.34
C GLN A 423 -17.17 -20.19 5.67
N ASN A 424 -16.76 -21.02 4.68
CA ASN A 424 -15.66 -21.99 4.85
C ASN A 424 -14.34 -21.30 5.21
N ILE A 425 -14.07 -20.12 4.61
CA ILE A 425 -12.95 -19.25 4.98
C ILE A 425 -13.09 -18.78 6.43
N HIS A 426 -14.27 -18.29 6.82
CA HIS A 426 -14.52 -17.77 8.15
C HIS A 426 -14.37 -18.83 9.24
N ASP A 427 -15.02 -19.98 9.09
CA ASP A 427 -15.03 -21.05 10.10
C ASP A 427 -13.61 -21.61 10.34
N TYR A 428 -12.83 -21.76 9.26
CA TYR A 428 -11.42 -22.17 9.35
C TYR A 428 -10.53 -21.07 9.96
N GLU A 429 -10.79 -19.79 9.64
CA GLU A 429 -10.07 -18.69 10.28
C GLU A 429 -10.43 -18.51 11.75
N VAL A 430 -11.65 -18.86 12.20
CA VAL A 430 -12.02 -18.95 13.62
C VAL A 430 -11.27 -20.09 14.32
N GLU A 431 -11.17 -21.26 13.70
CA GLU A 431 -10.34 -22.38 14.21
C GLU A 431 -8.88 -21.93 14.41
N LEU A 432 -8.31 -21.27 13.40
CA LEU A 432 -6.94 -20.73 13.45
C LEU A 432 -6.78 -19.56 14.44
N ALA A 433 -7.80 -18.70 14.59
CA ALA A 433 -7.78 -17.56 15.53
C ALA A 433 -7.69 -18.03 16.98
N ASN A 434 -8.42 -19.10 17.30
CA ASN A 434 -8.41 -19.74 18.62
C ASN A 434 -7.08 -20.47 18.85
N TYR A 435 -6.65 -21.31 17.89
CA TYR A 435 -5.37 -22.03 17.99
C TYR A 435 -4.17 -21.08 18.15
N LEU A 436 -4.15 -19.95 17.43
CA LEU A 436 -3.13 -18.91 17.57
C LEU A 436 -3.18 -18.24 18.96
N TYR A 437 -4.37 -17.94 19.47
CA TYR A 437 -4.53 -17.30 20.77
C TYR A 437 -4.04 -18.21 21.91
N ASP A 438 -4.53 -19.45 21.96
CA ASP A 438 -4.20 -20.41 23.02
C ASP A 438 -2.73 -20.81 22.98
N SER A 439 -2.18 -21.03 21.78
CA SER A 439 -0.76 -21.35 21.62
C SER A 439 0.13 -20.17 22.00
N LEU A 440 -0.32 -18.92 21.82
CA LEU A 440 0.35 -17.74 22.37
C LEU A 440 0.30 -17.68 23.90
N GLN A 441 -0.80 -18.06 24.56
CA GLN A 441 -0.85 -18.12 26.04
C GLN A 441 0.17 -19.11 26.63
N SER A 442 0.62 -20.12 25.86
CA SER A 442 1.71 -21.02 26.26
C SER A 442 3.11 -20.36 26.32
N VAL A 443 3.20 -19.07 26.03
CA VAL A 443 4.44 -18.27 26.03
C VAL A 443 4.45 -17.38 27.29
N PRO A 444 5.26 -17.66 28.33
CA PRO A 444 5.21 -16.94 29.62
C PRO A 444 5.40 -15.41 29.50
N LYS A 445 4.95 -14.57 30.44
CA LYS A 445 5.14 -13.09 30.35
C LYS A 445 4.66 -12.47 29.01
N ILE A 446 3.66 -13.04 28.35
CA ILE A 446 3.03 -12.45 27.16
C ILE A 446 1.79 -11.66 27.57
N ARG A 447 1.47 -10.61 26.81
CA ARG A 447 0.15 -9.97 26.81
C ARG A 447 -0.34 -9.90 25.37
N VAL A 448 -1.43 -10.61 25.08
CA VAL A 448 -2.23 -10.38 23.86
C VAL A 448 -3.15 -9.18 24.13
N TYR A 449 -3.46 -8.41 23.09
CA TYR A 449 -4.35 -7.25 23.16
C TYR A 449 -5.68 -7.54 22.44
N GLY A 450 -6.75 -6.90 22.91
CA GLY A 450 -8.13 -7.27 22.53
C GLY A 450 -8.69 -8.42 23.39
N PRO A 451 -9.91 -8.86 23.10
CA PRO A 451 -10.61 -9.84 23.93
C PRO A 451 -10.04 -11.25 23.79
N ALA A 452 -10.26 -12.08 24.80
CA ALA A 452 -10.12 -13.53 24.67
C ALA A 452 -11.25 -14.10 23.78
N PRO A 453 -10.97 -15.11 22.94
CA PRO A 453 -12.01 -15.82 22.22
C PRO A 453 -12.93 -16.58 23.19
N SER A 454 -14.22 -16.67 22.86
CA SER A 454 -15.20 -17.47 23.60
C SER A 454 -16.39 -17.83 22.72
N GLN A 455 -17.30 -18.68 23.21
CA GLN A 455 -18.60 -18.99 22.56
C GLN A 455 -19.50 -17.76 22.31
N THR A 456 -19.13 -16.58 22.82
CA THR A 456 -19.90 -15.33 22.68
C THR A 456 -19.07 -14.15 22.15
N VAL A 457 -17.80 -14.40 21.79
CA VAL A 457 -16.87 -13.36 21.35
C VAL A 457 -16.05 -13.87 20.17
N ASP A 458 -16.57 -13.59 18.98
CA ASP A 458 -15.87 -13.82 17.71
C ASP A 458 -14.67 -12.87 17.59
N ARG A 459 -13.61 -13.38 16.97
CA ARG A 459 -12.32 -12.70 16.91
C ARG A 459 -11.58 -13.08 15.63
N ALA A 460 -11.14 -12.09 14.87
CA ALA A 460 -10.40 -12.34 13.63
C ALA A 460 -9.06 -13.07 13.89
N ALA A 461 -8.53 -13.72 12.86
CA ALA A 461 -7.34 -14.57 12.92
C ALA A 461 -6.00 -13.81 13.06
N LEU A 462 -5.95 -12.82 13.95
CA LEU A 462 -4.75 -12.06 14.29
C LEU A 462 -4.61 -11.88 15.80
N CYS A 463 -3.37 -11.81 16.27
CA CYS A 463 -3.03 -11.43 17.64
C CYS A 463 -2.00 -10.30 17.58
N SER A 464 -2.39 -9.10 18.02
CA SER A 464 -1.42 -8.12 18.49
C SER A 464 -1.00 -8.48 19.93
N PHE A 465 0.29 -8.43 20.21
CA PHE A 465 0.84 -8.83 21.50
C PHE A 465 2.13 -8.08 21.84
N ASN A 466 2.52 -8.13 23.11
CA ASN A 466 3.87 -7.80 23.56
C ASN A 466 4.40 -8.89 24.48
N VAL A 467 5.73 -8.96 24.57
CA VAL A 467 6.47 -9.78 25.53
C VAL A 467 7.11 -8.84 26.53
N GLU A 468 6.97 -9.13 27.82
CA GLU A 468 7.65 -8.36 28.87
C GLU A 468 9.17 -8.39 28.65
N ASP A 469 9.85 -7.28 28.93
CA ASP A 469 11.30 -7.10 28.77
C ASP A 469 11.86 -7.18 27.31
N VAL A 470 11.03 -7.43 26.28
CA VAL A 470 11.49 -7.53 24.88
C VAL A 470 10.71 -6.61 23.94
N HIS A 471 11.41 -5.70 23.27
CA HIS A 471 10.79 -4.74 22.34
C HIS A 471 10.29 -5.46 21.06
N PRO A 472 9.06 -5.17 20.57
CA PRO A 472 8.44 -5.96 19.49
C PRO A 472 9.18 -5.89 18.14
N THR A 473 9.98 -4.84 17.90
CA THR A 473 10.85 -4.80 16.71
C THR A 473 11.98 -5.83 16.78
N ASP A 474 12.47 -6.13 17.97
CA ASP A 474 13.55 -7.09 18.16
C ASP A 474 13.00 -8.53 18.02
N LEU A 475 11.78 -8.78 18.51
CA LEU A 475 11.01 -10.00 18.22
C LEU A 475 10.86 -10.22 16.71
N ALA A 476 10.29 -9.24 15.99
CA ALA A 476 10.05 -9.35 14.55
C ALA A 476 11.34 -9.52 13.75
N THR A 477 12.42 -8.82 14.12
CA THR A 477 13.73 -8.92 13.46
C THR A 477 14.37 -10.29 13.68
N PHE A 478 14.28 -10.86 14.89
CA PHE A 478 14.82 -12.18 15.18
C PHE A 478 14.02 -13.29 14.49
N LEU A 479 12.68 -13.21 14.53
CA LEU A 479 11.77 -14.16 13.88
C LEU A 479 11.98 -14.22 12.36
N ASP A 480 12.15 -13.07 11.70
CA ASP A 480 12.53 -12.99 10.29
C ASP A 480 13.92 -13.62 10.04
N GLN A 481 14.95 -13.11 10.71
CA GLN A 481 16.35 -13.46 10.39
C GLN A 481 16.76 -14.88 10.79
N GLN A 482 16.18 -15.44 11.85
CA GLN A 482 16.58 -16.73 12.41
C GLN A 482 15.57 -17.85 12.12
N HIS A 483 14.33 -17.53 11.78
CA HIS A 483 13.24 -18.51 11.59
C HIS A 483 12.39 -18.29 10.33
N SER A 484 12.58 -17.19 9.59
CA SER A 484 11.85 -16.88 8.36
C SER A 484 10.34 -16.70 8.55
N ILE A 485 9.97 -16.21 9.74
CA ILE A 485 8.59 -15.92 10.12
C ILE A 485 8.32 -14.42 10.00
N ALA A 486 7.51 -14.05 9.01
CA ALA A 486 7.15 -12.67 8.73
C ALA A 486 5.95 -12.22 9.59
N ILE A 487 6.24 -11.62 10.75
CA ILE A 487 5.28 -10.83 11.54
C ILE A 487 5.58 -9.32 11.43
N ARG A 488 4.66 -8.47 11.91
CA ARG A 488 4.85 -7.01 11.93
C ARG A 488 5.08 -6.47 13.34
N SER A 489 5.91 -5.44 13.43
CA SER A 489 6.09 -4.61 14.63
C SER A 489 5.68 -3.16 14.34
N GLY A 490 5.10 -2.48 15.33
CA GLY A 490 4.82 -1.04 15.29
C GLY A 490 3.51 -0.70 15.98
N HIS A 491 2.96 0.47 15.65
CA HIS A 491 1.64 0.90 16.13
C HIS A 491 0.49 0.48 15.19
N HIS A 492 0.76 -0.36 14.17
CA HIS A 492 -0.20 -0.90 13.19
C HIS A 492 -1.24 0.10 12.65
N CYS A 493 -0.82 1.34 12.40
CA CYS A 493 -1.69 2.46 12.02
C CYS A 493 -2.89 2.73 12.96
N ALA A 494 -2.78 2.35 14.24
CA ALA A 494 -3.73 2.67 15.32
C ALA A 494 -2.96 3.25 16.53
N GLN A 495 -2.26 4.36 16.32
CA GLN A 495 -1.44 4.99 17.37
C GLN A 495 -2.25 5.54 18.57
N PRO A 496 -3.48 6.08 18.42
CA PRO A 496 -4.31 6.47 19.57
C PRO A 496 -4.63 5.29 20.50
N LEU A 497 -5.01 4.15 19.93
CA LEU A 497 -5.21 2.89 20.64
C LEU A 497 -3.96 2.46 21.42
N HIS A 498 -2.79 2.44 20.77
CA HIS A 498 -1.53 2.08 21.44
C HIS A 498 -1.24 3.00 22.63
N ARG A 499 -1.48 4.31 22.50
CA ARG A 499 -1.34 5.28 23.59
C ARG A 499 -2.31 5.00 24.76
N TYR A 500 -3.55 4.62 24.47
CA TYR A 500 -4.54 4.23 25.48
C TYR A 500 -4.13 2.95 26.22
N LEU A 501 -3.62 1.95 25.49
CA LEU A 501 -3.08 0.70 26.03
C LEU A 501 -1.72 0.87 26.77
N GLY A 502 -1.21 2.09 26.89
CA GLY A 502 0.04 2.41 27.60
C GLY A 502 1.33 2.05 26.84
N ILE A 503 1.25 1.80 25.53
CA ILE A 503 2.37 1.29 24.71
C ILE A 503 2.72 2.17 23.51
N ASN A 504 3.96 2.04 23.02
CA ASN A 504 4.40 2.70 21.78
C ASN A 504 4.24 1.83 20.53
N ALA A 505 4.28 0.51 20.70
CA ALA A 505 4.18 -0.49 19.63
C ALA A 505 3.74 -1.85 20.21
N SER A 506 3.23 -2.73 19.35
CA SER A 506 3.06 -4.16 19.59
C SER A 506 3.70 -4.98 18.47
N ALA A 507 3.96 -6.25 18.71
CA ALA A 507 4.11 -7.25 17.66
C ALA A 507 2.72 -7.68 17.18
N ARG A 508 2.58 -8.14 15.95
CA ARG A 508 1.32 -8.71 15.43
C ARG A 508 1.59 -9.86 14.47
N ALA A 509 1.05 -11.03 14.81
CA ALA A 509 0.84 -12.12 13.86
C ALA A 509 -0.62 -12.06 13.36
N SER A 510 -0.83 -12.32 12.07
CA SER A 510 -2.14 -12.25 11.40
C SER A 510 -2.19 -13.24 10.26
N LEU A 511 -3.14 -14.15 10.32
CA LEU A 511 -3.31 -15.31 9.45
C LEU A 511 -4.27 -14.98 8.29
N HIS A 512 -4.47 -15.95 7.42
CA HIS A 512 -5.50 -16.02 6.39
C HIS A 512 -5.77 -17.51 6.09
N PHE A 513 -6.83 -17.84 5.34
CA PHE A 513 -7.22 -19.23 5.04
C PHE A 513 -6.14 -20.14 4.41
N TYR A 514 -5.05 -19.59 3.85
CA TYR A 514 -3.90 -20.36 3.33
C TYR A 514 -2.78 -20.62 4.35
N ASN A 515 -2.90 -20.10 5.58
CA ASN A 515 -2.05 -20.51 6.71
C ASN A 515 -2.59 -21.81 7.34
N THR A 516 -1.77 -22.44 8.18
CA THR A 516 -2.11 -23.72 8.82
C THR A 516 -1.71 -23.71 10.31
N LYS A 517 -2.01 -24.79 11.05
CA LYS A 517 -1.59 -24.91 12.46
C LYS A 517 -0.07 -25.06 12.59
N GLU A 518 0.57 -25.67 11.60
CA GLU A 518 2.02 -25.84 11.51
C GLU A 518 2.74 -24.50 11.28
N ASP A 519 2.13 -23.56 10.55
CA ASP A 519 2.59 -22.16 10.47
C ASP A 519 2.54 -21.46 11.84
N VAL A 520 1.53 -21.77 12.68
CA VAL A 520 1.44 -21.29 14.07
C VAL A 520 2.48 -21.99 14.96
N ASP A 521 2.69 -23.29 14.81
CA ASP A 521 3.65 -24.06 15.62
C ASP A 521 5.11 -23.68 15.32
N ASP A 522 5.45 -23.38 14.05
CA ASP A 522 6.73 -22.77 13.69
C ASP A 522 6.89 -21.40 14.37
N PHE A 523 5.84 -20.58 14.38
CA PHE A 523 5.84 -19.26 15.04
C PHE A 523 6.00 -19.32 16.56
N ILE A 524 5.30 -20.23 17.24
CA ILE A 524 5.41 -20.41 18.69
C ILE A 524 6.76 -21.01 19.08
N ARG A 525 7.35 -21.89 18.27
CA ARG A 525 8.75 -22.32 18.43
C ARG A 525 9.72 -21.15 18.28
N GLY A 526 9.60 -20.37 17.21
CA GLY A 526 10.41 -19.16 16.99
C GLY A 526 10.32 -18.16 18.15
N LEU A 527 9.13 -17.91 18.70
CA LEU A 527 8.95 -17.02 19.86
C LEU A 527 9.61 -17.55 21.13
N LYS A 528 9.56 -18.88 21.36
CA LYS A 528 10.23 -19.52 22.51
C LYS A 528 11.75 -19.46 22.36
N ASP A 529 12.27 -19.69 21.14
CA ASP A 529 13.70 -19.58 20.83
C ASP A 529 14.23 -18.14 20.91
N THR A 530 13.46 -17.13 20.48
CA THR A 530 13.79 -15.69 20.56
C THR A 530 14.16 -15.25 21.99
N ARG A 531 13.67 -15.97 23.00
CA ARG A 531 13.89 -15.67 24.42
C ARG A 531 15.13 -16.32 25.00
N LEU A 532 15.67 -17.37 24.37
CA LEU A 532 16.90 -18.02 24.84
C LEU A 532 18.11 -17.05 24.79
N PRO A 533 18.28 -16.19 23.76
CA PRO A 533 19.21 -15.07 23.81
C PRO A 533 18.90 -14.06 24.92
N ALA A 534 17.68 -13.55 25.01
CA ALA A 534 17.30 -12.50 25.98
C ALA A 534 17.54 -12.95 27.43
N ALA A 535 17.13 -14.17 27.78
CA ALA A 535 17.35 -14.76 29.09
C ALA A 535 18.85 -14.94 29.41
N ARG A 536 19.64 -15.46 28.45
CA ARG A 536 21.09 -15.64 28.62
C ARG A 536 21.85 -14.31 28.77
N VAL A 537 21.45 -13.27 28.02
CA VAL A 537 21.97 -11.91 28.19
C VAL A 537 21.67 -11.37 29.59
N SER A 538 20.49 -11.65 30.15
CA SER A 538 20.11 -11.18 31.49
C SER A 538 20.78 -11.92 32.66
N LYS A 539 21.01 -13.24 32.57
CA LYS A 539 21.38 -14.07 33.73
C LYS A 539 22.63 -14.95 33.58
N THR A 540 23.25 -15.08 32.41
CA THR A 540 24.47 -15.91 32.24
C THR A 540 25.70 -15.11 31.81
N ALA A 541 25.54 -13.86 31.36
CA ALA A 541 26.64 -13.02 30.86
C ALA A 541 27.31 -12.10 31.92
N PHE A 542 26.82 -12.09 33.18
CA PHE A 542 27.17 -11.03 34.15
C PHE A 542 28.29 -11.36 35.15
N PHE A 543 28.51 -12.63 35.50
CA PHE A 543 29.55 -13.01 36.49
C PHE A 543 30.87 -13.52 35.88
N GLY A 544 30.90 -13.92 34.61
CA GLY A 544 32.15 -14.29 33.92
C GLY A 544 32.93 -13.11 33.34
N THR A 545 32.30 -11.94 33.19
CA THR A 545 32.75 -10.91 32.22
C THR A 545 33.21 -9.60 32.85
N LEU A 546 33.13 -9.43 34.17
CA LEU A 546 33.52 -8.19 34.85
C LEU A 546 35.01 -7.83 34.61
N HIS A 547 35.87 -8.83 34.44
CA HIS A 547 37.29 -8.64 34.16
C HIS A 547 37.61 -8.39 32.66
N GLN A 548 36.64 -8.60 31.75
CA GLN A 548 36.80 -8.34 30.30
C GLN A 548 36.10 -7.05 29.83
N LEU A 549 35.03 -6.60 30.48
CA LEU A 549 34.32 -5.37 30.06
C LEU A 549 35.21 -4.11 30.15
N ASN A 550 36.12 -4.04 31.13
CA ASN A 550 37.17 -3.01 31.20
C ASN A 550 38.26 -3.10 30.10
N ARG A 551 38.18 -4.07 29.17
CA ARG A 551 39.06 -4.16 27.97
C ARG A 551 38.33 -3.98 26.64
N LEU A 552 36.99 -3.95 26.62
CA LEU A 552 36.21 -3.84 25.38
C LEU A 552 35.89 -2.38 24.98
N SER A 553 35.90 -1.45 25.94
CA SER A 553 35.84 0.00 25.66
C SER A 553 37.02 0.49 24.81
N SER A 554 38.19 -0.16 24.92
CA SER A 554 39.42 0.14 24.19
C SER A 554 39.52 -0.49 22.78
N LEU A 555 38.61 -1.37 22.37
CA LEU A 555 38.76 -2.19 21.15
C LEU A 555 38.07 -1.64 19.88
N PHE A 556 37.44 -0.47 19.95
CA PHE A 556 36.84 0.22 18.79
C PHE A 556 37.43 1.61 18.50
N ALA A 557 38.67 1.87 18.95
CA ALA A 557 39.42 3.07 18.59
C ALA A 557 40.28 2.86 17.33
N VAL A 558 40.22 3.79 16.38
CA VAL A 558 41.10 3.75 15.20
C VAL A 558 42.51 4.23 15.60
N ASN A 559 43.48 3.32 15.71
CA ASN A 559 44.87 3.68 16.02
C ASN A 559 45.58 4.24 14.77
N VAL A 560 46.00 5.51 14.83
CA VAL A 560 46.70 6.22 13.76
C VAL A 560 48.18 6.40 14.18
N PRO A 561 49.17 5.94 13.40
CA PRO A 561 50.57 6.03 13.84
C PRO A 561 51.06 7.49 13.91
N LYS A 562 51.88 7.79 14.93
CA LYS A 562 52.52 9.11 15.16
C LYS A 562 53.34 9.60 13.95
N THR A 563 53.80 8.69 13.09
CA THR A 563 54.47 8.97 11.81
C THR A 563 53.92 8.07 10.69
N LYS A 564 53.82 8.58 9.46
CA LYS A 564 53.44 7.80 8.27
C LYS A 564 54.37 8.13 7.09
N LYS A 565 54.93 7.11 6.42
CA LYS A 565 55.66 7.30 5.15
C LYS A 565 54.63 7.51 4.04
N THR A 566 54.66 8.65 3.35
CA THR A 566 53.72 8.99 2.27
C THR A 566 54.31 10.02 1.31
N TYR A 567 53.68 10.22 0.15
CA TYR A 567 54.17 11.11 -0.90
C TYR A 567 53.98 12.58 -0.52
N CYS A 568 55.08 13.35 -0.46
CA CYS A 568 54.98 14.79 -0.23
C CYS A 568 54.70 15.54 -1.53
N LYS A 569 53.54 16.20 -1.62
CA LYS A 569 53.13 17.01 -2.78
C LYS A 569 53.77 18.42 -2.85
N SER A 570 54.69 18.78 -1.94
CA SER A 570 55.44 20.05 -2.09
C SER A 570 56.31 20.02 -3.34
N LYS A 571 56.40 21.17 -4.03
CA LYS A 571 57.25 21.36 -5.22
C LYS A 571 58.71 21.01 -4.93
N GLU A 572 59.19 21.25 -3.71
CA GLU A 572 60.58 21.02 -3.27
C GLU A 572 60.90 19.56 -2.94
N CYS A 573 59.89 18.68 -2.82
CA CYS A 573 60.07 17.37 -2.20
C CYS A 573 59.72 16.21 -3.13
N LYS A 574 58.51 16.22 -3.72
CA LYS A 574 58.01 15.28 -4.74
C LYS A 574 58.32 13.79 -4.53
N LYS A 575 58.52 13.32 -3.29
CA LYS A 575 58.93 11.93 -2.98
C LYS A 575 58.32 11.38 -1.69
N HIS A 576 58.34 10.06 -1.54
CA HIS A 576 57.86 9.38 -0.33
C HIS A 576 58.77 9.66 0.86
N THR A 577 58.25 10.38 1.84
CA THR A 577 58.97 10.85 3.03
C THR A 577 58.17 10.58 4.29
N LEU A 578 58.85 10.55 5.44
CA LEU A 578 58.18 10.44 6.73
C LEU A 578 57.42 11.73 7.04
N HIS A 579 56.14 11.60 7.37
CA HIS A 579 55.29 12.70 7.81
C HIS A 579 54.90 12.50 9.28
N LYS A 580 55.07 13.53 10.10
CA LYS A 580 54.55 13.58 11.48
C LYS A 580 53.03 13.74 11.42
N VAL A 581 52.29 12.87 12.11
CA VAL A 581 50.82 12.88 12.15
C VAL A 581 50.35 13.49 13.46
N THR A 582 49.41 14.43 13.38
CA THR A 582 48.81 15.10 14.54
C THR A 582 47.32 15.33 14.31
N GLN A 583 46.53 15.50 15.37
CA GLN A 583 45.13 15.94 15.22
C GLN A 583 45.10 17.42 14.83
N TYR A 584 44.33 17.78 13.80
CA TYR A 584 44.01 19.18 13.55
C TYR A 584 42.97 19.66 14.56
N LYS A 585 43.40 20.43 15.55
CA LYS A 585 42.52 21.23 16.41
C LYS A 585 42.14 22.51 15.65
N LYS A 586 40.83 22.74 15.45
CA LYS A 586 40.32 23.97 14.84
C LYS A 586 40.60 25.15 15.76
N GLY A 587 41.16 26.24 15.21
CA GLY A 587 41.35 27.50 15.95
C GLY A 587 40.04 28.26 16.20
N LYS A 588 40.14 29.39 16.90
CA LYS A 588 39.03 30.34 17.11
C LYS A 588 38.44 30.74 15.75
N ASP A 589 37.12 30.69 15.60
CA ASP A 589 36.45 30.97 14.32
C ASP A 589 36.71 32.42 13.87
N SER A 590 37.22 32.57 12.65
CA SER A 590 37.45 33.90 12.06
C SER A 590 36.12 34.56 11.71
N LEU A 591 35.89 35.76 12.26
CA LEU A 591 34.74 36.60 11.92
C LEU A 591 34.76 37.03 10.43
N ALA A 592 35.93 36.98 9.79
CA ALA A 592 36.08 37.21 8.35
C ALA A 592 35.71 35.99 7.47
N ALA A 593 35.33 34.85 8.05
CA ALA A 593 34.93 33.67 7.28
C ALA A 593 33.56 33.86 6.58
N GLN A 594 33.53 33.66 5.26
CA GLN A 594 32.36 33.84 4.41
C GLN A 594 31.12 33.01 4.87
N GLY A 595 31.36 31.86 5.49
CA GLY A 595 30.32 31.02 6.08
C GLY A 595 29.59 31.66 7.27
N LYS A 596 30.31 32.35 8.17
CA LYS A 596 29.68 33.07 9.30
C LYS A 596 28.90 34.28 8.80
N ARG A 597 29.45 35.09 7.88
CA ARG A 597 28.68 36.17 7.22
C ARG A 597 27.40 35.68 6.55
N ARG A 598 27.42 34.51 5.88
CA ARG A 598 26.20 33.89 5.31
C ARG A 598 25.19 33.37 6.35
N TYR A 599 25.64 32.98 7.54
CA TYR A 599 24.76 32.57 8.63
C TYR A 599 24.13 33.79 9.31
N ASP A 600 24.95 34.78 9.69
CA ASP A 600 24.51 35.98 10.38
C ASP A 600 23.51 36.79 9.51
N ARG A 601 23.80 36.93 8.20
CA ARG A 601 22.88 37.53 7.21
C ARG A 601 21.61 36.69 6.92
N LYS A 602 21.48 35.50 7.49
CA LYS A 602 20.25 34.69 7.50
C LYS A 602 19.47 34.80 8.82
N GLN A 603 20.04 35.43 9.84
CA GLN A 603 19.38 35.72 11.13
C GLN A 603 19.01 37.22 11.27
N SER A 604 19.73 38.12 10.60
CA SER A 604 19.35 39.54 10.47
C SER A 604 17.95 39.68 9.88
N GLY A 605 16.98 40.07 10.72
CA GLY A 605 15.54 40.09 10.42
C GLY A 605 14.65 39.42 11.47
N TYR A 606 15.19 38.59 12.37
CA TYR A 606 14.42 37.88 13.40
C TYR A 606 14.45 38.52 14.80
N GLY A 607 14.79 39.81 14.93
CA GLY A 607 14.63 40.57 16.19
C GLY A 607 15.38 40.03 17.42
N GLY A 608 16.44 39.24 17.23
CA GLY A 608 17.17 38.57 18.32
C GLY A 608 16.74 37.11 18.57
N GLN A 609 15.61 36.66 18.02
CA GLN A 609 15.24 35.25 17.99
C GLN A 609 15.99 34.52 16.86
N THR A 610 16.16 33.20 16.99
CA THR A 610 16.79 32.38 15.92
C THR A 610 15.75 31.81 14.97
N LYS A 611 15.97 31.96 13.66
CA LYS A 611 15.07 31.47 12.61
C LYS A 611 14.77 29.97 12.79
N PRO A 612 13.49 29.54 12.84
CA PRO A 612 13.12 28.12 12.87
C PRO A 612 13.68 27.34 11.68
N VAL A 613 14.32 26.20 11.95
CA VAL A 613 14.91 25.34 10.92
C VAL A 613 14.08 24.05 10.83
N PHE A 614 13.12 24.03 9.90
CA PHE A 614 12.15 22.94 9.75
C PHE A 614 12.70 21.61 9.20
N HIS A 615 13.97 21.56 8.78
CA HIS A 615 14.65 20.29 8.55
C HIS A 615 15.45 19.90 9.80
N LYS A 616 15.31 18.64 10.25
CA LYS A 616 16.18 18.04 11.27
C LYS A 616 17.63 18.40 10.95
N LYS A 617 18.34 19.08 11.88
CA LYS A 617 19.78 19.37 11.75
C LYS A 617 20.48 18.05 11.44
N ALA A 618 20.94 17.89 10.20
CA ALA A 618 21.76 16.75 9.82
C ALA A 618 22.93 16.70 10.80
N LYS A 619 23.07 15.62 11.57
CA LYS A 619 24.05 15.54 12.66
C LYS A 619 25.44 15.72 12.05
N THR A 620 25.99 16.93 12.19
CA THR A 620 27.32 17.27 11.70
C THR A 620 28.35 16.62 12.61
N THR A 621 28.55 15.31 12.41
CA THR A 621 29.69 14.57 12.94
C THR A 621 30.93 15.42 12.72
N LYS A 622 31.56 15.85 13.82
CA LYS A 622 32.79 16.65 13.78
C LYS A 622 33.82 15.83 12.99
N LYS A 623 34.02 16.15 11.71
CA LYS A 623 34.93 15.41 10.84
C LYS A 623 36.32 15.49 11.47
N ILE A 624 36.82 14.36 11.94
CA ILE A 624 38.14 14.27 12.56
C ILE A 624 39.16 14.46 11.45
N VAL A 625 39.99 15.49 11.55
CA VAL A 625 41.00 15.81 10.53
C VAL A 625 42.39 15.56 11.10
N LEU A 626 43.19 14.79 10.36
CA LEU A 626 44.61 14.61 10.63
C LEU A 626 45.42 15.69 9.90
N ARG A 627 46.36 16.31 10.60
CA ARG A 627 47.40 17.18 10.04
C ARG A 627 48.66 16.33 9.84
N LEU A 628 49.04 16.12 8.58
CA LEU A 628 50.27 15.43 8.20
C LEU A 628 51.32 16.47 7.79
N GLN A 629 52.45 16.50 8.49
CA GLN A 629 53.56 17.40 8.22
C GLN A 629 54.79 16.63 7.73
N CYS A 630 55.27 16.91 6.51
CA CYS A 630 56.50 16.32 5.98
C CYS A 630 57.70 16.68 6.87
N GLN A 631 58.51 15.71 7.28
CA GLN A 631 59.66 16.00 8.13
C GLN A 631 60.81 16.69 7.38
N GLY A 632 60.91 16.50 6.06
CA GLY A 632 61.85 17.21 5.18
C GLY A 632 61.45 18.67 4.98
N CYS A 633 60.70 18.96 3.91
CA CYS A 633 60.29 20.32 3.51
C CYS A 633 59.24 21.00 4.42
N LYS A 634 58.92 20.44 5.60
CA LYS A 634 57.94 20.96 6.57
C LYS A 634 56.50 21.19 6.07
N HIS A 635 56.21 20.93 4.79
CA HIS A 635 54.89 21.09 4.16
C HIS A 635 53.78 20.33 4.90
N VAL A 636 52.59 20.95 4.98
CA VAL A 636 51.45 20.50 5.79
C VAL A 636 50.24 20.19 4.91
N SER A 637 49.65 19.01 5.11
CA SER A 637 48.40 18.59 4.46
C SER A 637 47.35 18.16 5.50
N GLN A 638 46.07 18.26 5.13
CA GLN A 638 44.92 17.90 5.99
C GLN A 638 44.13 16.73 5.39
N HIS A 639 43.84 15.72 6.20
CA HIS A 639 43.19 14.47 5.78
C HIS A 639 41.97 14.16 6.68
N PRO A 640 40.72 14.28 6.19
CA PRO A 640 39.51 14.02 6.98
C PRO A 640 39.15 12.53 7.04
N ILE A 641 39.01 11.99 8.26
CA ILE A 641 38.51 10.63 8.50
C ILE A 641 36.98 10.63 8.39
N LYS A 642 36.42 9.92 7.40
CA LYS A 642 35.00 10.01 7.03
C LYS A 642 34.04 9.14 7.87
N ARG A 643 34.51 8.06 8.50
CA ARG A 643 33.68 7.04 9.20
C ARG A 643 34.25 6.64 10.59
N CYS A 644 34.60 7.62 11.43
CA CYS A 644 35.20 7.36 12.74
C CYS A 644 34.55 8.24 13.83
N LYS A 645 34.30 7.67 15.02
CA LYS A 645 33.84 8.39 16.22
C LYS A 645 34.99 8.68 17.20
N HIS A 646 35.85 7.69 17.47
CA HIS A 646 36.99 7.78 18.37
C HIS A 646 38.24 7.17 17.74
N PHE A 647 39.39 7.80 17.96
CA PHE A 647 40.68 7.43 17.37
C PHE A 647 41.82 7.81 18.33
N GLU A 648 42.95 7.12 18.20
CA GLU A 648 44.16 7.36 19.00
C GLU A 648 45.34 7.67 18.09
N ILE A 649 46.37 8.34 18.64
CA ILE A 649 47.59 8.65 17.89
C ILE A 649 48.77 7.87 18.48
N GLY A 650 49.02 6.68 17.93
CA GLY A 650 50.15 5.81 18.25
C GLY A 650 50.06 5.17 19.63
N GLY A 651 48.99 4.42 19.88
CA GLY A 651 48.92 3.40 20.93
C GLY A 651 49.69 2.13 20.55
N ASP A 652 49.97 1.26 21.53
CA ASP A 652 50.92 0.16 21.38
C ASP A 652 50.48 -0.99 20.46
N LYS A 653 51.46 -1.69 19.88
CA LYS A 653 51.23 -2.88 19.04
C LYS A 653 51.07 -4.13 19.90
N LYS A 654 49.91 -4.79 19.83
CA LYS A 654 49.73 -6.22 20.19
C LYS A 654 48.80 -6.91 19.19
N GLY A 655 49.07 -8.18 18.88
CA GLY A 655 48.26 -9.02 17.98
C GLY A 655 48.63 -8.94 16.50
N LYS A 656 48.59 -10.08 15.80
CA LYS A 656 48.69 -10.20 14.34
C LYS A 656 47.27 -10.23 13.74
N GLY A 657 47.12 -9.81 12.48
CA GLY A 657 46.02 -10.34 11.65
C GLY A 657 44.89 -9.40 11.19
N THR A 658 45.18 -8.16 10.75
CA THR A 658 44.41 -7.55 9.63
C THR A 658 45.12 -6.31 9.08
N SER A 659 45.60 -6.38 7.85
CA SER A 659 46.04 -5.22 7.07
C SER A 659 44.95 -4.82 6.08
N LEU A 660 44.33 -3.66 6.30
CA LEU A 660 43.44 -3.03 5.32
C LEU A 660 44.19 -1.90 4.60
N PHE A 661 44.14 -1.93 3.27
CA PHE A 661 44.51 -0.82 2.39
C PHE A 661 43.33 0.16 2.24
#